data_AF-A0AAU3AF59-F1
#
_entry.id   AF-A0AAU3AF59-F1
#
_cell.length_a   1.000
_cell.length_b   1.000
_cell.length_c   1.000
_cell.angle_alpha   90.00
_cell.angle_beta   90.00
_cell.angle_gamma   90.00
#
_symmetry.space_group_name_H-M   'P 1'
#
loop_
_entity.id
_entity.type
_entity.pdbx_description
1 polymer ?
#
loop_
_entity_poly.entity_id
_entity_poly.type
_entity_poly.pdbx_seq_one_letter_code
_entity_poly.pdbx_strand_id
1 'polypeptide(L)'
;MSVFSRTNLAKAALGPLAAVVLILVLNAGLIPPYQAYSVGLAAVYTVLVLSVGLLAGWAGIWSIAHPAFFALGAYFAAYGSTHGWSLESVVLGAAGCAAVFGALLGGAGARFSMLYVALLTLAFTMVSLEVMGQWAGVTGGDQGIPMEKLDSALGLGTLASAGSQAQYIAVGVAGVALAVAALARPSALRMRLVAAKSHPMAARSIGIAPEAQSALAFAVSAVFAAVAGVLLALVVGFVSPDPFSLALAISLIAACVLGGPGTLLGAVVGGAYLTWAPTAAESTGVPQPILQGVVLIAALLFLPGGVVLFLGRTARRLVRKPAPHGPTTVELPEGPPQPVPAPAATAPELLRLDEVTVFFGGLKALEGASVSVRAGETLAIIGPNGAGKTTLLNVLSGLVGGGRVVGSARYGGRPLLKSRATARRRLGIGRTFQHAETFPELTVLENVLCTHRRVTARHRARAAELLDRVGLAHVADRYPAELPFGLHKRLDLARALAEDPELLILDEPFGGLDATERTVLARQIVRQQERGTAVVIIDHVLDDLFSVAHRVVAFDFGRPIGEGEPGKILDDPRVRSSYLGEGGAHDELPPRDGTERAAVRLDAVDHAYSGVTALHGVDLTIGRGSVVGVVGANGAGKSTLGRILHGSLPPTHGRRTTEPGLRTALVPEGRALFKTLSLRENLEVAAYAAGIKGADLRARLAETAEWLPPRLRERMGIPAGGLSGGEQQVLAIARALMASPDLLIVDEPALGLSPAMVDEVYARIGRLAHEGMTVVLLEQSLGRAASACHEVVVLHEGAVAVCGEPGDPEFVTRAERAYFDGPDDVPAAVAQS
;
A
#
# COMPACT_ATOMS: atom_id res chain seq x y z
N MET A 1 6.54 18.76 30.31
CA MET A 1 5.20 18.22 30.66
C MET A 1 5.02 16.87 29.99
N SER A 2 4.43 15.91 30.72
CA SER A 2 4.62 14.46 30.65
C SER A 2 4.39 13.77 29.29
N VAL A 3 5.16 12.71 29.05
CA VAL A 3 5.10 11.78 27.90
C VAL A 3 3.68 11.23 27.63
N PHE A 4 2.79 11.29 28.63
CA PHE A 4 1.36 11.02 28.48
C PHE A 4 0.57 12.32 28.68
N SER A 5 -0.32 12.66 27.73
CA SER A 5 -1.30 13.72 27.95
C SER A 5 -2.18 13.34 29.15
N ARG A 6 -2.62 14.32 29.96
CA ARG A 6 -3.52 14.08 31.10
C ARG A 6 -4.74 13.24 30.69
N THR A 7 -5.23 13.43 29.47
CA THR A 7 -6.32 12.66 28.86
C THR A 7 -6.01 11.18 28.65
N ASN A 8 -4.77 10.83 28.29
CA ASN A 8 -4.38 9.43 28.09
C ASN A 8 -4.17 8.68 29.40
N LEU A 9 -3.63 9.35 30.42
CA LEU A 9 -3.55 8.80 31.78
C LEU A 9 -4.94 8.57 32.37
N ALA A 10 -5.86 9.53 32.20
CA ALA A 10 -7.26 9.36 32.62
C ALA A 10 -7.92 8.16 31.93
N LYS A 11 -7.72 7.99 30.62
CA LYS A 11 -8.23 6.82 29.88
C LYS A 11 -7.61 5.50 30.34
N ALA A 12 -6.31 5.49 30.66
CA ALA A 12 -5.63 4.30 31.16
C ALA A 12 -6.09 3.91 32.57
N ALA A 13 -6.47 4.90 33.40
CA ALA A 13 -6.97 4.66 34.75
C ALA A 13 -8.38 4.03 34.79
N LEU A 14 -9.17 4.14 33.71
CA LEU A 14 -10.53 3.58 33.65
C LEU A 14 -10.56 2.07 33.86
N GLY A 15 -9.63 1.31 33.27
CA GLY A 15 -9.57 -0.15 33.40
C GLY A 15 -9.33 -0.59 34.85
N PRO A 16 -8.25 -0.13 35.51
CA PRO A 16 -7.98 -0.44 36.91
C PRO A 16 -9.07 0.06 37.86
N LEU A 17 -9.64 1.24 37.63
CA LEU A 17 -10.74 1.76 38.44
C LEU A 17 -11.97 0.85 38.34
N ALA A 18 -12.35 0.45 37.13
CA ALA A 18 -13.45 -0.49 36.92
C ALA A 18 -13.17 -1.86 37.58
N ALA A 19 -11.93 -2.35 37.51
CA ALA A 19 -11.52 -3.57 38.19
C ALA A 19 -11.64 -3.47 39.72
N VAL A 20 -11.21 -2.36 40.32
CA VAL A 20 -11.36 -2.11 41.77
C VAL A 20 -12.83 -2.10 42.17
N VAL A 21 -13.69 -1.37 41.43
CA VAL A 21 -15.13 -1.33 41.69
C VAL A 21 -15.73 -2.74 41.60
N LEU A 22 -15.37 -3.50 40.57
CA LEU A 22 -15.88 -4.85 40.39
C LEU A 22 -15.42 -5.79 41.52
N ILE A 23 -14.15 -5.71 41.95
CA ILE A 23 -13.63 -6.48 43.09
C ILE A 23 -14.38 -6.12 44.37
N LEU A 24 -14.66 -4.83 44.62
CA LEU A 24 -15.44 -4.41 45.79
C LEU A 24 -16.86 -4.97 45.77
N VAL A 25 -17.51 -5.00 44.60
CA VAL A 25 -18.86 -5.58 44.43
C VAL A 25 -18.84 -7.09 44.68
N LEU A 26 -17.85 -7.80 44.15
CA LEU A 26 -17.69 -9.24 44.37
C LEU A 26 -17.42 -9.55 45.85
N ASN A 27 -16.53 -8.78 46.49
CA ASN A 27 -16.18 -8.96 47.90
C ASN A 27 -17.31 -8.60 48.86
N ALA A 28 -18.18 -7.67 48.49
CA ALA A 28 -19.37 -7.32 49.26
C ALA A 28 -20.47 -8.41 49.20
N GLY A 29 -20.28 -9.47 48.41
CA GLY A 29 -21.27 -10.55 48.28
C GLY A 29 -22.56 -10.12 47.57
N LEU A 30 -22.52 -9.02 46.81
CA LEU A 30 -23.68 -8.49 46.08
C LEU A 30 -24.06 -9.36 44.87
N ILE A 31 -23.19 -10.30 44.48
CA ILE A 31 -23.35 -11.18 43.33
C ILE A 31 -23.24 -12.65 43.81
N PRO A 32 -24.12 -13.56 43.34
CA PRO A 32 -24.05 -14.99 43.68
C PRO A 32 -22.69 -15.62 43.32
N PRO A 33 -22.22 -16.65 44.07
CA PRO A 33 -20.88 -17.25 43.87
C PRO A 33 -20.63 -17.78 42.45
N TYR A 34 -21.64 -18.38 41.82
CA TYR A 34 -21.54 -18.83 40.43
C TYR A 34 -21.31 -17.67 39.46
N GLN A 35 -22.05 -16.57 39.63
CA GLN A 35 -21.89 -15.38 38.80
C GLN A 35 -20.54 -14.69 39.07
N ALA A 36 -20.05 -14.71 40.32
CA ALA A 36 -18.71 -14.23 40.65
C ALA A 36 -17.61 -15.04 39.93
N TYR A 37 -17.76 -16.37 39.89
CA TYR A 37 -16.89 -17.26 39.11
C TYR A 37 -16.94 -16.94 37.61
N SER A 38 -18.14 -16.77 37.03
CA SER A 38 -18.29 -16.38 35.62
C SER A 38 -17.64 -15.02 35.32
N VAL A 39 -17.74 -14.05 36.22
CA VAL A 39 -17.06 -12.74 36.07
C VAL A 39 -15.54 -12.90 36.08
N GLY A 40 -15.00 -13.76 36.97
CA GLY A 40 -13.58 -14.11 36.97
C GLY A 40 -13.12 -14.72 35.64
N LEU A 41 -13.88 -15.68 35.10
CA LEU A 41 -13.62 -16.26 33.78
C LEU A 41 -13.71 -15.23 32.65
N ALA A 42 -14.68 -14.32 32.69
CA ALA A 42 -14.81 -13.25 31.71
C ALA A 42 -13.61 -12.30 31.73
N ALA A 43 -13.01 -12.06 32.89
CA ALA A 43 -11.78 -11.30 33.02
C ALA A 43 -10.58 -12.04 32.38
N VAL A 44 -10.45 -13.35 32.61
CA VAL A 44 -9.44 -14.19 31.95
C VAL A 44 -9.58 -14.14 30.41
N TYR A 45 -10.79 -14.38 29.91
CA TYR A 45 -11.04 -14.33 28.46
C TYR A 45 -10.91 -12.92 27.88
N THR A 46 -11.14 -11.86 28.67
CA THR A 46 -10.85 -10.49 28.23
C THR A 46 -9.37 -10.29 27.94
N VAL A 47 -8.48 -10.79 28.80
CA VAL A 47 -7.02 -10.74 28.56
C VAL A 47 -6.64 -11.56 27.32
N LEU A 48 -7.24 -12.75 27.17
CA LEU A 48 -6.98 -13.61 26.03
C LEU A 48 -7.48 -13.00 24.70
N VAL A 49 -8.70 -12.46 24.66
CA VAL A 49 -9.23 -11.78 23.47
C VAL A 49 -8.47 -10.50 23.18
N LEU A 50 -8.04 -9.74 24.21
CA LEU A 50 -7.17 -8.58 24.04
C LEU A 50 -5.88 -8.97 23.32
N SER A 51 -5.28 -10.10 23.66
CA SER A 51 -4.05 -10.56 23.01
C SER A 51 -4.23 -10.78 21.51
N VAL A 52 -5.24 -11.53 21.08
CA VAL A 52 -5.59 -11.77 19.67
C VAL A 52 -5.98 -10.46 18.99
N GLY A 53 -6.79 -9.64 19.65
CA GLY A 53 -7.29 -8.38 19.12
C GLY A 53 -6.22 -7.34 18.87
N LEU A 54 -5.19 -7.25 19.72
CA LEU A 54 -4.06 -6.36 19.50
C LEU A 54 -3.19 -6.85 18.33
N LEU A 55 -2.95 -8.15 18.21
CA LEU A 55 -2.20 -8.73 17.10
C LEU A 55 -2.93 -8.52 15.76
N ALA A 56 -4.21 -8.88 15.70
CA ALA A 56 -5.03 -8.73 14.50
C ALA A 56 -5.25 -7.25 14.15
N GLY A 57 -5.55 -6.41 15.13
CA GLY A 57 -5.82 -4.99 14.92
C GLY A 57 -4.58 -4.21 14.49
N TRP A 58 -3.48 -4.28 15.26
CA TRP A 58 -2.32 -3.41 15.07
C TRP A 58 -1.28 -3.97 14.12
N ALA A 59 -1.08 -5.29 14.10
CA ALA A 59 -0.12 -5.93 13.20
C ALA A 59 -0.79 -6.53 11.95
N GLY A 60 -2.13 -6.66 11.93
CA GLY A 60 -2.86 -7.24 10.78
C GLY A 60 -2.74 -8.75 10.69
N ILE A 61 -2.31 -9.40 11.77
CA ILE A 61 -2.02 -10.83 11.77
C ILE A 61 -3.11 -11.57 12.55
N TRP A 62 -3.84 -12.42 11.85
CA TRP A 62 -4.76 -13.37 12.47
C TRP A 62 -4.00 -14.64 12.82
N SER A 63 -4.05 -15.04 14.08
CA SER A 63 -3.30 -16.19 14.58
C SER A 63 -4.22 -17.23 15.19
N ILE A 64 -3.94 -18.47 14.86
CA ILE A 64 -4.59 -19.65 15.44
C ILE A 64 -3.75 -20.20 16.61
N ALA A 65 -2.57 -19.64 16.90
CA ALA A 65 -1.61 -20.10 17.91
C ALA A 65 -2.01 -19.84 19.37
N HIS A 66 -2.97 -18.95 19.60
CA HIS A 66 -3.33 -18.48 20.93
C HIS A 66 -3.79 -19.56 21.91
N PRO A 67 -4.54 -20.62 21.52
CA PRO A 67 -4.83 -21.73 22.40
C PRO A 67 -3.57 -22.43 22.92
N ALA A 68 -2.53 -22.59 22.11
CA ALA A 68 -1.28 -23.20 22.55
C ALA A 68 -0.52 -22.31 23.55
N PHE A 69 -0.50 -20.98 23.35
CA PHE A 69 0.07 -20.07 24.33
C PHE A 69 -0.74 -20.00 25.63
N PHE A 70 -2.07 -20.09 25.51
CA PHE A 70 -2.97 -20.14 26.65
C PHE A 70 -2.76 -21.44 27.45
N ALA A 71 -2.64 -22.58 26.77
CA ALA A 71 -2.30 -23.86 27.37
C ALA A 71 -0.92 -23.83 28.04
N LEU A 72 0.09 -23.28 27.37
CA LEU A 72 1.44 -23.12 27.91
C LEU A 72 1.41 -22.41 29.27
N GLY A 73 0.67 -21.29 29.36
CA GLY A 73 0.50 -20.57 30.62
C GLY A 73 -0.20 -21.39 31.71
N ALA A 74 -1.28 -22.08 31.37
CA ALA A 74 -2.04 -22.89 32.31
C ALA A 74 -1.20 -24.06 32.85
N TYR A 75 -0.47 -24.77 31.99
CA TYR A 75 0.41 -25.86 32.38
C TYR A 75 1.64 -25.39 33.16
N PHE A 76 2.18 -24.21 32.87
CA PHE A 76 3.23 -23.61 33.71
C PHE A 76 2.75 -23.40 35.15
N ALA A 77 1.51 -22.95 35.33
CA ALA A 77 0.92 -22.76 36.65
C ALA A 77 0.63 -24.09 37.36
N ALA A 78 0.03 -25.06 36.66
CA ALA A 78 -0.26 -26.38 37.20
C ALA A 78 1.02 -27.10 37.65
N TYR A 79 2.01 -27.19 36.76
CA TYR A 79 3.30 -27.81 37.06
C TYR A 79 4.06 -27.06 38.15
N GLY A 80 4.10 -25.73 38.10
CA GLY A 80 4.77 -24.92 39.11
C GLY A 80 4.18 -25.11 40.51
N SER A 81 2.85 -25.28 40.60
CA SER A 81 2.18 -25.50 41.88
C SER A 81 2.56 -26.81 42.56
N THR A 82 2.75 -27.88 41.79
CA THR A 82 3.16 -29.20 42.33
C THR A 82 4.66 -29.26 42.64
N HIS A 83 5.45 -28.31 42.14
CA HIS A 83 6.90 -28.23 42.35
C HIS A 83 7.32 -27.08 43.29
N GLY A 84 6.36 -26.45 43.97
CA GLY A 84 6.62 -25.39 44.95
C GLY A 84 7.20 -24.11 44.37
N TRP A 85 6.95 -23.83 43.09
CA TRP A 85 7.39 -22.58 42.46
C TRP A 85 6.57 -21.40 42.98
N SER A 86 7.22 -20.23 43.11
CA SER A 86 6.49 -19.00 43.43
C SER A 86 5.62 -18.55 42.26
N LEU A 87 4.54 -17.83 42.56
CA LEU A 87 3.65 -17.26 41.53
C LEU A 87 4.43 -16.41 40.52
N GLU A 88 5.39 -15.61 40.99
CA GLU A 88 6.18 -14.72 40.15
C GLU A 88 7.09 -15.50 39.21
N SER A 89 7.73 -16.57 39.69
CA SER A 89 8.54 -17.47 38.87
C SER A 89 7.68 -18.14 37.79
N VAL A 90 6.46 -18.57 38.13
CA VAL A 90 5.50 -19.15 37.18
C VAL A 90 5.13 -18.14 36.10
N VAL A 91 4.71 -16.93 36.49
CA VAL A 91 4.28 -15.90 35.54
C VAL A 91 5.43 -15.45 34.64
N LEU A 92 6.62 -15.22 35.20
CA LEU A 92 7.80 -14.81 34.43
C LEU A 92 8.31 -15.93 33.51
N GLY A 93 8.28 -17.18 33.97
CA GLY A 93 8.63 -18.36 33.18
C GLY A 93 7.68 -18.55 32.00
N ALA A 94 6.36 -18.56 32.27
CA ALA A 94 5.32 -18.66 31.25
C ALA A 94 5.42 -17.52 30.22
N ALA A 95 5.56 -16.28 30.68
CA ALA A 95 5.73 -15.12 29.82
C ALA A 95 7.01 -15.20 28.98
N GLY A 96 8.14 -15.58 29.59
CA GLY A 96 9.43 -15.72 28.89
C GLY A 96 9.37 -16.78 27.77
N CYS A 97 8.86 -17.97 28.08
CA CYS A 97 8.70 -19.04 27.10
C CYS A 97 7.73 -18.64 25.97
N ALA A 98 6.57 -18.06 26.32
CA ALA A 98 5.60 -17.59 25.34
C ALA A 98 6.18 -16.49 24.43
N ALA A 99 6.95 -15.55 24.99
CA ALA A 99 7.62 -14.50 24.22
C ALA A 99 8.63 -15.07 23.21
N VAL A 100 9.41 -16.09 23.60
CA VAL A 100 10.37 -16.76 22.71
C VAL A 100 9.66 -17.45 21.57
N PHE A 101 8.68 -18.33 21.86
CA PHE A 101 7.93 -19.03 20.80
C PHE A 101 7.13 -18.07 19.92
N GLY A 102 6.51 -17.04 20.51
CA GLY A 102 5.85 -15.96 19.78
C GLY A 102 6.80 -15.22 18.85
N ALA A 103 7.97 -14.81 19.33
CA ALA A 103 8.97 -14.13 18.50
C ALA A 103 9.44 -14.99 17.33
N LEU A 104 9.66 -16.29 17.56
CA LEU A 104 10.03 -17.26 16.52
C LEU A 104 8.95 -17.38 15.46
N LEU A 105 7.68 -17.57 15.87
CA LEU A 105 6.53 -17.66 14.97
C LEU A 105 6.33 -16.38 14.17
N GLY A 106 6.40 -15.21 14.82
CA GLY A 106 6.23 -13.92 14.15
C GLY A 106 7.37 -13.59 13.20
N GLY A 107 8.61 -13.91 13.57
CA GLY A 107 9.79 -13.72 12.73
C GLY A 107 9.83 -14.66 11.52
N ALA A 108 9.45 -15.92 11.71
CA ALA A 108 9.32 -16.89 10.62
C ALA A 108 8.16 -16.51 9.69
N GLY A 109 6.99 -16.23 10.26
CA GLY A 109 5.77 -15.87 9.53
C GLY A 109 5.92 -14.61 8.67
N ALA A 110 6.67 -13.60 9.14
CA ALA A 110 6.86 -12.35 8.41
C ALA A 110 7.60 -12.49 7.06
N ARG A 111 8.25 -13.63 6.81
CA ARG A 111 8.93 -13.93 5.55
C ARG A 111 7.99 -14.48 4.48
N PHE A 112 6.77 -14.87 4.86
CA PHE A 112 5.82 -15.55 4.00
C PHE A 112 4.53 -14.73 3.86
N SER A 113 3.66 -15.14 2.92
CA SER A 113 2.33 -14.51 2.78
C SER A 113 1.45 -14.77 4.01
N MET A 114 0.42 -13.95 4.22
CA MET A 114 -0.49 -14.07 5.37
C MET A 114 -1.08 -15.48 5.55
N LEU A 115 -1.33 -16.20 4.46
CA LEU A 115 -1.83 -17.58 4.50
C LEU A 115 -0.84 -18.54 5.15
N TYR A 116 0.46 -18.40 4.88
CA TYR A 116 1.50 -19.21 5.51
C TYR A 116 1.64 -18.92 7.00
N VAL A 117 1.43 -17.67 7.43
CA VAL A 117 1.39 -17.34 8.86
C VAL A 117 0.27 -18.09 9.55
N ALA A 118 -0.93 -18.11 8.96
CA ALA A 118 -2.06 -18.86 9.51
C ALA A 118 -1.76 -20.36 9.60
N LEU A 119 -1.25 -20.98 8.53
CA LEU A 119 -0.86 -22.39 8.50
C LEU A 119 0.23 -22.73 9.53
N LEU A 120 1.24 -21.87 9.67
CA LEU A 120 2.29 -22.03 10.67
C LEU A 120 1.73 -21.96 12.09
N THR A 121 0.81 -21.03 12.36
CA THR A 121 0.15 -20.92 13.67
C THR A 121 -0.78 -22.09 13.94
N LEU A 122 -1.44 -22.65 12.93
CA LEU A 122 -2.25 -23.85 13.06
C LEU A 122 -1.37 -25.07 13.38
N ALA A 123 -0.28 -25.26 12.64
CA ALA A 123 0.67 -26.34 12.87
C ALA A 123 1.28 -26.26 14.28
N PHE A 124 1.73 -25.08 14.69
CA PHE A 124 2.21 -24.85 16.06
C PHE A 124 1.16 -25.22 17.11
N THR A 125 -0.09 -24.85 16.87
CA THR A 125 -1.20 -25.18 17.78
C THR A 125 -1.37 -26.69 17.91
N MET A 126 -1.54 -27.37 16.77
CA MET A 126 -1.76 -28.81 16.73
C MET A 126 -0.62 -29.58 17.39
N VAL A 127 0.63 -29.25 17.04
CA VAL A 127 1.81 -29.89 17.63
C VAL A 127 1.90 -29.62 19.13
N SER A 128 1.67 -28.38 19.57
CA SER A 128 1.76 -28.04 21.00
C SER A 128 0.71 -28.79 21.82
N LEU A 129 -0.53 -28.88 21.31
CA LEU A 129 -1.61 -29.59 21.98
C LEU A 129 -1.39 -31.10 22.00
N GLU A 130 -0.90 -31.69 20.91
CA GLU A 130 -0.55 -33.11 20.87
C GLU A 130 0.57 -33.44 21.86
N VAL A 131 1.62 -32.62 21.90
CA VAL A 131 2.71 -32.77 22.88
C VAL A 131 2.17 -32.64 24.31
N MET A 132 1.31 -31.67 24.59
CA MET A 132 0.71 -31.51 25.91
C MET A 132 -0.21 -32.68 26.28
N GLY A 133 -0.95 -33.25 25.34
CA GLY A 133 -1.82 -34.41 25.58
C GLY A 133 -1.03 -35.70 25.84
N GLN A 134 0.15 -35.85 25.25
CA GLN A 134 0.97 -37.07 25.40
C GLN A 134 2.01 -37.00 26.53
N TRP A 135 2.39 -35.80 26.98
CA TRP A 135 3.50 -35.63 27.94
C TRP A 135 3.11 -35.84 29.40
N ALA A 136 2.72 -37.07 29.75
CA ALA A 136 2.23 -37.45 31.07
C ALA A 136 3.10 -36.97 32.25
N GLY A 137 4.43 -36.99 32.11
CA GLY A 137 5.35 -36.58 33.18
C GLY A 137 5.37 -35.09 33.53
N VAL A 138 4.88 -34.20 32.65
CA VAL A 138 4.92 -32.74 32.86
C VAL A 138 3.54 -32.11 32.82
N THR A 139 2.64 -32.62 31.97
CA THR A 139 1.29 -32.08 31.79
C THR A 139 0.19 -32.97 32.37
N GLY A 140 0.54 -34.15 32.91
CA GLY A 140 -0.44 -35.16 33.31
C GLY A 140 -1.10 -35.86 32.12
N GLY A 141 -0.71 -35.52 30.89
CA GLY A 141 -1.27 -36.11 29.67
C GLY A 141 -2.74 -35.75 29.49
N ASP A 142 -3.53 -36.74 29.06
CA ASP A 142 -4.98 -36.64 28.93
C ASP A 142 -5.70 -36.46 30.28
N GLN A 143 -5.09 -36.95 31.37
CA GLN A 143 -5.65 -36.84 32.73
C GLN A 143 -5.50 -35.44 33.33
N GLY A 144 -4.62 -34.59 32.80
CA GLY A 144 -4.38 -33.25 33.32
C GLY A 144 -3.71 -33.21 34.70
N ILE A 145 -3.61 -32.00 35.28
CA ILE A 145 -2.97 -31.74 36.57
C ILE A 145 -3.89 -30.89 37.47
N PRO A 146 -4.18 -31.34 38.71
CA PRO A 146 -4.85 -30.52 39.71
C PRO A 146 -3.93 -29.40 40.22
N MET A 147 -4.48 -28.22 40.44
CA MET A 147 -3.75 -27.11 41.02
C MET A 147 -3.72 -27.22 42.54
N GLU A 148 -2.51 -27.24 43.11
CA GLU A 148 -2.31 -27.10 44.55
C GLU A 148 -2.35 -25.61 44.95
N LYS A 149 -1.40 -25.17 45.79
CA LYS A 149 -1.24 -23.79 46.24
C LYS A 149 -0.02 -23.15 45.58
N LEU A 150 -0.11 -21.84 45.32
CA LEU A 150 1.03 -21.04 44.87
C LEU A 150 1.32 -19.95 45.90
N ASP A 151 2.54 -19.92 46.40
CA ASP A 151 3.01 -18.88 47.32
C ASP A 151 3.58 -17.69 46.53
N SER A 152 3.19 -16.48 46.90
CA SER A 152 3.76 -15.25 46.32
C SER A 152 4.98 -14.79 47.10
N ALA A 153 6.10 -14.62 46.39
CA ALA A 153 7.34 -14.08 46.94
C ALA A 153 7.26 -12.56 47.20
N LEU A 154 6.33 -11.85 46.54
CA LEU A 154 6.11 -10.41 46.70
C LEU A 154 5.11 -10.04 47.81
N GLY A 155 4.68 -11.02 48.62
CA GLY A 155 3.82 -10.78 49.78
C GLY A 155 2.32 -10.75 49.48
N LEU A 156 1.86 -11.35 48.37
CA LEU A 156 0.42 -11.58 48.13
C LEU A 156 -0.14 -12.78 48.93
N GLY A 157 0.71 -13.46 49.71
CA GLY A 157 0.35 -14.63 50.51
C GLY A 157 0.24 -15.91 49.68
N THR A 158 -0.37 -16.95 50.29
CA THR A 158 -0.66 -18.24 49.64
C THR A 158 -1.97 -18.14 48.88
N LEU A 159 -1.92 -18.34 47.56
CA LEU A 159 -3.10 -18.38 46.71
C LEU A 159 -3.62 -19.82 46.63
N ALA A 160 -4.79 -20.03 47.24
CA ALA A 160 -5.56 -21.25 47.03
C ALA A 160 -6.20 -21.23 45.64
N SER A 161 -6.04 -22.33 44.91
CA SER A 161 -6.72 -22.54 43.63
C SER A 161 -8.24 -22.59 43.80
N ALA A 162 -8.99 -22.19 42.77
CA ALA A 162 -10.45 -22.12 42.77
C ALA A 162 -11.09 -21.24 43.88
N GLY A 163 -10.31 -20.39 44.56
CA GLY A 163 -10.80 -19.45 45.56
C GLY A 163 -11.27 -18.11 44.98
N SER A 164 -12.00 -17.33 45.78
CA SER A 164 -12.43 -15.96 45.43
C SER A 164 -11.24 -15.03 45.15
N GLN A 165 -10.10 -15.25 45.80
CA GLN A 165 -8.86 -14.50 45.55
C GLN A 165 -8.38 -14.64 44.09
N ALA A 166 -8.48 -15.83 43.49
CA ALA A 166 -8.10 -16.03 42.09
C ALA A 166 -8.99 -15.20 41.14
N GLN A 167 -10.28 -15.08 41.45
CA GLN A 167 -11.22 -14.25 40.67
C GLN A 167 -10.85 -12.77 40.76
N TYR A 168 -10.47 -12.27 41.95
CA TYR A 168 -10.06 -10.88 42.14
C TYR A 168 -8.76 -10.57 41.40
N ILE A 169 -7.79 -11.49 41.42
CA ILE A 169 -6.54 -11.34 40.66
C ILE A 169 -6.84 -11.31 39.16
N ALA A 170 -7.71 -12.18 38.65
CA ALA A 170 -8.08 -12.18 37.24
C ALA A 170 -8.69 -10.84 36.80
N VAL A 171 -9.63 -10.29 37.60
CA VAL A 171 -10.24 -8.98 37.35
C VAL A 171 -9.19 -7.85 37.42
N GLY A 172 -8.32 -7.88 38.43
CA GLY A 172 -7.24 -6.90 38.58
C GLY A 172 -6.25 -6.90 37.41
N VAL A 173 -5.79 -8.09 37.01
CA VAL A 173 -4.88 -8.26 35.87
C VAL A 173 -5.55 -7.85 34.56
N ALA A 174 -6.84 -8.15 34.36
CA ALA A 174 -7.59 -7.64 33.21
C ALA A 174 -7.63 -6.09 33.17
N GLY A 175 -7.88 -5.45 34.31
CA GLY A 175 -7.82 -3.99 34.45
C GLY A 175 -6.45 -3.40 34.09
N VAL A 176 -5.36 -4.03 34.58
CA VAL A 176 -3.98 -3.64 34.25
C VAL A 176 -3.66 -3.88 32.78
N ALA A 177 -4.07 -5.01 32.20
CA ALA A 177 -3.88 -5.34 30.79
C ALA A 177 -4.54 -4.29 29.88
N LEU A 178 -5.77 -3.88 30.21
CA LEU A 178 -6.49 -2.81 29.51
C LEU A 178 -5.78 -1.45 29.66
N ALA A 179 -5.24 -1.14 30.85
CA ALA A 179 -4.46 0.08 31.07
C ALA A 179 -3.18 0.11 30.22
N VAL A 180 -2.42 -0.99 30.21
CA VAL A 180 -1.21 -1.14 29.39
C VAL A 180 -1.53 -0.95 27.91
N ALA A 181 -2.60 -1.60 27.42
CA ALA A 181 -3.04 -1.45 26.04
C ALA A 181 -3.53 -0.02 25.72
N ALA A 182 -4.18 0.67 26.67
CA ALA A 182 -4.56 2.07 26.53
C ALA A 182 -3.35 3.02 26.43
N LEU A 183 -2.31 2.78 27.21
CA LEU A 183 -1.05 3.54 27.17
C LEU A 183 -0.22 3.22 25.91
N ALA A 184 -0.31 1.99 25.40
CA ALA A 184 0.34 1.59 24.16
C ALA A 184 -0.32 2.19 22.91
N ARG A 185 -1.61 2.55 22.96
CA ARG A 185 -2.35 3.09 21.81
C ARG A 185 -1.73 4.35 21.18
N PRO A 186 -1.39 5.42 21.93
CA PRO A 186 -0.73 6.60 21.37
C PRO A 186 0.80 6.45 21.24
N SER A 187 1.34 5.24 21.43
CA SER A 187 2.79 5.02 21.48
C SER A 187 3.41 4.81 20.10
N ALA A 188 4.71 5.06 20.02
CA ALA A 188 5.52 4.74 18.84
C ALA A 188 5.43 3.26 18.44
N LEU A 189 5.23 2.36 19.42
CA LEU A 189 5.11 0.93 19.17
C LEU A 189 3.93 0.64 18.24
N ARG A 190 2.72 1.11 18.60
CA ARG A 190 1.52 0.93 17.76
C ARG A 190 1.75 1.51 16.37
N MET A 191 2.24 2.75 16.30
CA MET A 191 2.44 3.43 15.01
C MET A 191 3.36 2.62 14.10
N ARG A 192 4.43 2.04 14.64
CA ARG A 192 5.38 1.23 13.87
C ARG A 192 4.82 -0.14 13.45
N LEU A 193 4.01 -0.78 14.31
CA LEU A 193 3.30 -2.03 13.95
C LEU A 193 2.33 -1.78 12.79
N VAL A 194 1.53 -0.72 12.87
CA VAL A 194 0.54 -0.35 11.85
C VAL A 194 1.22 0.06 10.55
N ALA A 195 2.33 0.82 10.62
CA ALA A 195 3.12 1.19 9.44
C ALA A 195 3.69 -0.04 8.74
N ALA A 196 4.26 -0.99 9.51
CA ALA A 196 4.81 -2.24 8.98
C ALA A 196 3.74 -3.12 8.32
N LYS A 197 2.52 -3.15 8.87
CA LYS A 197 1.36 -3.85 8.31
C LYS A 197 0.89 -3.21 6.99
N SER A 198 0.77 -1.88 6.97
CA SER A 198 0.09 -1.17 5.87
C SER A 198 0.92 -1.21 4.58
N HIS A 199 2.17 -0.75 4.65
CA HIS A 199 3.06 -0.64 3.48
C HIS A 199 4.49 -1.07 3.87
N PRO A 200 4.82 -2.37 3.78
CA PRO A 200 6.11 -2.90 4.25
C PRO A 200 7.33 -2.27 3.58
N MET A 201 7.24 -1.92 2.29
CA MET A 201 8.34 -1.26 1.56
C MET A 201 8.59 0.17 2.07
N ALA A 202 7.53 0.96 2.23
CA ALA A 202 7.63 2.31 2.78
C ALA A 202 8.06 2.30 4.25
N ALA A 203 7.60 1.31 5.04
CA ALA A 203 8.08 1.11 6.40
C ALA A 203 9.61 0.88 6.45
N ARG A 204 10.17 0.09 5.51
CA ARG A 204 11.62 -0.16 5.43
C ARG A 204 12.41 1.11 5.10
N SER A 205 11.93 1.97 4.21
CA SER A 205 12.63 3.23 3.89
C SER A 205 12.69 4.17 5.10
N ILE A 206 11.66 4.14 5.96
CA ILE A 206 11.66 4.94 7.20
C ILE A 206 12.30 4.23 8.42
N GLY A 207 13.04 3.14 8.22
CA GLY A 207 13.79 2.47 9.29
C GLY A 207 12.96 1.54 10.19
N ILE A 208 11.81 1.07 9.71
CA ILE A 208 10.98 0.06 10.37
C ILE A 208 11.19 -1.28 9.67
N ALA A 209 11.66 -2.29 10.41
CA ALA A 209 11.80 -3.65 9.91
C ALA A 209 10.49 -4.42 10.14
N PRO A 210 9.70 -4.76 9.10
CA PRO A 210 8.42 -5.45 9.26
C PRO A 210 8.56 -6.79 9.99
N GLU A 211 9.65 -7.51 9.77
CA GLU A 211 9.93 -8.82 10.36
C GLU A 211 10.13 -8.71 11.88
N ALA A 212 10.89 -7.70 12.31
CA ALA A 212 11.09 -7.43 13.73
C ALA A 212 9.80 -6.91 14.41
N GLN A 213 8.97 -6.15 13.68
CA GLN A 213 7.67 -5.69 14.18
C GLN A 213 6.70 -6.87 14.36
N SER A 214 6.65 -7.79 13.39
CA SER A 214 5.85 -9.02 13.48
C SER A 214 6.29 -9.90 14.65
N ALA A 215 7.60 -10.17 14.79
CA ALA A 215 8.14 -10.93 15.91
C ALA A 215 7.78 -10.31 17.27
N LEU A 216 7.91 -8.98 17.41
CA LEU A 216 7.55 -8.26 18.63
C LEU A 216 6.05 -8.34 18.91
N ALA A 217 5.20 -8.15 17.89
CA ALA A 217 3.75 -8.20 18.05
C ALA A 217 3.29 -9.58 18.52
N PHE A 218 3.82 -10.65 17.92
CA PHE A 218 3.54 -12.02 18.35
C PHE A 218 4.06 -12.31 19.74
N ALA A 219 5.30 -11.91 20.08
CA ALA A 219 5.87 -12.13 21.40
C ALA A 219 5.01 -11.48 22.49
N VAL A 220 4.66 -10.21 22.32
CA VAL A 220 3.79 -9.48 23.26
C VAL A 220 2.42 -10.17 23.35
N SER A 221 1.81 -10.51 22.21
CA SER A 221 0.53 -11.21 22.21
C SER A 221 0.58 -12.57 22.90
N ALA A 222 1.65 -13.34 22.69
CA ALA A 222 1.85 -14.64 23.32
C ALA A 222 1.99 -14.51 24.85
N VAL A 223 2.67 -13.46 25.34
CA VAL A 223 2.72 -13.15 26.78
C VAL A 223 1.33 -12.91 27.36
N PHE A 224 0.50 -12.07 26.74
CA PHE A 224 -0.86 -11.85 27.22
C PHE A 224 -1.69 -13.15 27.24
N ALA A 225 -1.55 -14.00 26.22
CA ALA A 225 -2.23 -15.28 26.16
C ALA A 225 -1.73 -16.25 27.27
N ALA A 226 -0.42 -16.34 27.50
CA ALA A 226 0.15 -17.18 28.56
C ALA A 226 -0.22 -16.68 29.96
N VAL A 227 -0.20 -15.36 30.19
CA VAL A 227 -0.67 -14.78 31.46
C VAL A 227 -2.16 -15.10 31.68
N ALA A 228 -3.00 -15.00 30.64
CA ALA A 228 -4.39 -15.44 30.74
C ALA A 228 -4.47 -16.94 31.11
N GLY A 229 -3.58 -17.78 30.58
CA GLY A 229 -3.51 -19.21 30.90
C GLY A 229 -3.22 -19.48 32.37
N VAL A 230 -2.24 -18.76 32.94
CA VAL A 230 -1.93 -18.83 34.38
C VAL A 230 -3.17 -18.45 35.21
N LEU A 231 -3.88 -17.39 34.82
CA LEU A 231 -5.11 -16.97 35.49
C LEU A 231 -6.23 -18.01 35.37
N LEU A 232 -6.36 -18.67 34.21
CA LEU A 232 -7.34 -19.74 34.02
C LEU A 232 -7.07 -20.88 35.02
N ALA A 233 -5.81 -21.34 35.12
CA ALA A 233 -5.44 -22.41 36.04
C ALA A 233 -5.77 -22.05 37.49
N LEU A 234 -5.48 -20.82 37.92
CA LEU A 234 -5.83 -20.33 39.26
C LEU A 234 -7.33 -20.31 39.52
N VAL A 235 -8.13 -19.86 38.54
CA VAL A 235 -9.60 -19.72 38.68
C VAL A 235 -10.30 -21.08 38.63
N VAL A 236 -9.86 -21.99 37.75
CA VAL A 236 -10.49 -23.31 37.55
C VAL A 236 -10.01 -24.34 38.57
N GLY A 237 -8.74 -24.26 38.99
CA GLY A 237 -8.14 -25.19 39.94
C GLY A 237 -7.75 -26.56 39.36
N PHE A 238 -7.89 -26.75 38.05
CA PHE A 238 -7.53 -27.97 37.34
C PHE A 238 -7.22 -27.64 35.88
N VAL A 239 -6.22 -28.30 35.30
CA VAL A 239 -5.80 -28.06 33.92
C VAL A 239 -5.74 -29.37 33.15
N SER A 240 -6.54 -29.49 32.09
CA SER A 240 -6.55 -30.60 31.12
C SER A 240 -6.40 -30.06 29.69
N PRO A 241 -6.04 -30.88 28.69
CA PRO A 241 -5.79 -30.39 27.35
C PRO A 241 -7.06 -29.99 26.59
N ASP A 242 -8.22 -30.59 26.90
CA ASP A 242 -9.47 -30.45 26.14
C ASP A 242 -9.95 -29.00 25.88
N PRO A 243 -9.90 -28.07 26.85
CA PRO A 243 -10.36 -26.70 26.62
C PRO A 243 -9.50 -25.94 25.60
N PHE A 244 -8.24 -26.36 25.43
CA PHE A 244 -7.29 -25.73 24.52
C PHE A 244 -7.42 -26.38 23.14
N SER A 245 -8.41 -25.97 22.36
CA SER A 245 -8.74 -26.62 21.09
C SER A 245 -8.72 -25.66 19.89
N LEU A 246 -8.80 -26.23 18.68
CA LEU A 246 -9.03 -25.44 17.47
C LEU A 246 -10.37 -24.70 17.51
N ALA A 247 -11.38 -25.29 18.17
CA ALA A 247 -12.68 -24.64 18.37
C ALA A 247 -12.54 -23.37 19.23
N LEU A 248 -11.67 -23.39 20.25
CA LEU A 248 -11.33 -22.19 21.01
C LEU A 248 -10.65 -21.15 20.11
N ALA A 249 -9.73 -21.54 19.22
CA ALA A 249 -9.09 -20.61 18.28
C ALA A 249 -10.11 -19.88 17.40
N ILE A 250 -11.08 -20.62 16.84
CA ILE A 250 -12.16 -20.06 16.02
C ILE A 250 -13.05 -19.16 16.87
N SER A 251 -13.40 -19.59 18.09
CA SER A 251 -14.18 -18.81 19.04
C SER A 251 -13.49 -17.48 19.39
N LEU A 252 -12.16 -17.48 19.54
CA LEU A 252 -11.36 -16.29 19.81
C LEU A 252 -11.39 -15.30 18.64
N ILE A 253 -11.28 -15.80 17.41
CA ILE A 253 -11.41 -14.98 16.21
C ILE A 253 -12.83 -14.38 16.15
N ALA A 254 -13.87 -15.17 16.40
CA ALA A 254 -15.25 -14.69 16.42
C ALA A 254 -15.48 -13.62 17.50
N ALA A 255 -15.00 -13.86 18.72
CA ALA A 255 -15.06 -12.90 19.82
C ALA A 255 -14.34 -11.59 19.49
N CYS A 256 -13.16 -11.68 18.86
CA CYS A 256 -12.36 -10.54 18.42
C CYS A 256 -13.06 -9.74 17.30
N VAL A 257 -13.61 -10.42 16.30
CA VAL A 257 -14.38 -9.81 15.19
C VAL A 257 -15.63 -9.11 15.73
N LEU A 258 -16.38 -9.78 16.60
CA LEU A 258 -17.60 -9.26 17.22
C LEU A 258 -17.29 -7.98 18.03
N GLY A 259 -16.26 -8.04 18.88
CA GLY A 259 -15.83 -6.89 19.69
C GLY A 259 -15.23 -5.74 18.86
N GLY A 260 -14.59 -6.06 17.74
CA GLY A 260 -13.84 -5.12 16.90
C GLY A 260 -12.33 -5.24 17.15
N PRO A 261 -11.55 -5.70 16.17
CA PRO A 261 -10.10 -5.89 16.30
C PRO A 261 -9.38 -4.61 16.74
N GLY A 262 -8.44 -4.74 17.67
CA GLY A 262 -7.63 -3.63 18.19
C GLY A 262 -8.39 -2.65 19.11
N THR A 263 -9.61 -2.97 19.53
CA THR A 263 -10.40 -2.14 20.47
C THR A 263 -10.38 -2.70 21.90
N LEU A 264 -10.18 -1.83 22.89
CA LEU A 264 -10.11 -2.24 24.30
C LEU A 264 -11.47 -2.72 24.82
N LEU A 265 -12.54 -2.00 24.51
CA LEU A 265 -13.90 -2.42 24.86
C LEU A 265 -14.32 -3.67 24.08
N GLY A 266 -13.84 -3.85 22.85
CA GLY A 266 -14.09 -5.06 22.08
C GLY A 266 -13.49 -6.31 22.73
N ALA A 267 -12.33 -6.19 23.39
CA ALA A 267 -11.77 -7.28 24.17
C ALA A 267 -12.65 -7.68 25.36
N VAL A 268 -13.26 -6.71 26.06
CA VAL A 268 -14.20 -6.96 27.16
C VAL A 268 -15.48 -7.63 26.64
N VAL A 269 -16.04 -7.11 25.54
CA VAL A 269 -17.23 -7.70 24.88
C VAL A 269 -16.94 -9.11 24.39
N GLY A 270 -15.77 -9.35 23.79
CA GLY A 270 -15.37 -10.67 23.35
C GLY A 270 -15.12 -11.64 24.51
N GLY A 271 -14.51 -11.20 25.61
CA GLY A 271 -14.33 -12.00 26.81
C GLY A 271 -15.67 -12.39 27.46
N ALA A 272 -16.60 -11.44 27.53
CA ALA A 272 -17.99 -11.68 27.93
C ALA A 272 -18.66 -12.71 27.02
N TYR A 273 -18.55 -12.54 25.69
CA TYR A 273 -19.10 -13.46 24.72
C TYR A 273 -18.57 -14.89 24.91
N LEU A 274 -17.26 -15.08 25.07
CA LEU A 274 -16.69 -16.42 25.28
C LEU A 274 -17.18 -17.09 26.57
N THR A 275 -17.45 -16.30 27.60
CA THR A 275 -17.92 -16.81 28.89
C THR A 275 -19.39 -17.23 28.85
N TRP A 276 -20.24 -16.41 28.22
CA TRP A 276 -21.70 -16.59 28.27
C TRP A 276 -22.29 -17.22 27.01
N ALA A 277 -21.55 -17.32 25.90
CA ALA A 277 -22.01 -17.99 24.68
C ALA A 277 -22.39 -19.46 24.89
N PRO A 278 -21.66 -20.28 25.68
CA PRO A 278 -22.07 -21.67 25.93
C PRO A 278 -23.44 -21.75 26.61
N THR A 279 -23.67 -20.95 27.64
CA THR A 279 -24.96 -20.88 28.35
C THR A 279 -26.09 -20.42 27.43
N ALA A 280 -25.82 -19.46 26.54
CA ALA A 280 -26.79 -19.01 25.55
C ALA A 280 -27.12 -20.11 24.52
N ALA A 281 -26.11 -20.84 24.02
CA ALA A 281 -26.30 -21.95 23.10
C ALA A 281 -27.18 -23.04 23.73
N GLU A 282 -26.88 -23.43 24.96
CA GLU A 282 -27.65 -24.42 25.73
C GLU A 282 -29.11 -24.00 25.91
N SER A 283 -29.37 -22.72 26.22
CA SER A 283 -30.74 -22.20 26.37
C SER A 283 -31.58 -22.20 25.08
N THR A 284 -30.93 -22.21 23.92
CA THR A 284 -31.61 -22.21 22.61
C THR A 284 -31.71 -23.60 21.98
N GLY A 285 -31.01 -24.59 22.54
CA GLY A 285 -30.89 -25.94 21.97
C GLY A 285 -30.06 -26.02 20.68
N VAL A 286 -29.40 -24.93 20.26
CA VAL A 286 -28.56 -24.89 19.06
C VAL A 286 -27.14 -25.29 19.42
N PRO A 287 -26.50 -26.23 18.67
CA PRO A 287 -25.09 -26.56 18.89
C PRO A 287 -24.21 -25.31 18.84
N GLN A 288 -23.38 -25.14 19.87
CA GLN A 288 -22.52 -23.97 20.04
C GLN A 288 -21.74 -23.57 18.78
N PRO A 289 -21.09 -24.49 18.02
CA PRO A 289 -20.35 -24.12 16.81
C PRO A 289 -21.23 -23.47 15.73
N ILE A 290 -22.50 -23.89 15.61
CA ILE A 290 -23.45 -23.33 14.65
C ILE A 290 -23.81 -21.90 15.06
N LEU A 291 -24.16 -21.70 16.33
CA LEU A 291 -24.48 -20.37 16.86
C LEU A 291 -23.30 -19.40 16.67
N GLN A 292 -22.08 -19.85 16.98
CA GLN A 292 -20.87 -19.05 16.79
C GLN A 292 -20.62 -18.69 15.31
N GLY A 293 -20.83 -19.65 14.40
CA GLY A 293 -20.70 -19.42 12.96
C GLY A 293 -21.69 -18.38 12.45
N VAL A 294 -22.95 -18.48 12.85
CA VAL A 294 -23.99 -17.49 12.51
C VAL A 294 -23.65 -16.11 13.06
N VAL A 295 -23.25 -16.01 14.33
CA VAL A 295 -22.85 -14.74 14.95
C VAL A 295 -21.65 -14.12 14.23
N LEU A 296 -20.64 -14.92 13.88
CA LEU A 296 -19.47 -14.46 13.14
C LEU A 296 -19.84 -13.94 11.75
N ILE A 297 -20.64 -14.70 10.98
CA ILE A 297 -21.09 -14.29 9.64
C ILE A 297 -21.91 -13.00 9.73
N ALA A 298 -22.85 -12.91 10.68
CA ALA A 298 -23.64 -11.71 10.90
C ALA A 298 -22.77 -10.50 11.27
N ALA A 299 -21.77 -10.69 12.14
CA ALA A 299 -20.83 -9.63 12.50
C ALA A 299 -20.01 -9.15 11.28
N LEU A 300 -19.54 -10.07 10.44
CA LEU A 300 -18.79 -9.72 9.23
C LEU A 300 -19.65 -8.98 8.19
N LEU A 301 -20.91 -9.37 8.01
CA LEU A 301 -21.81 -8.76 7.03
C LEU A 301 -22.38 -7.42 7.49
N PHE A 302 -22.79 -7.30 8.76
CA PHE A 302 -23.59 -6.17 9.23
C PHE A 302 -22.84 -5.21 10.17
N LEU A 303 -21.71 -5.62 10.74
CA LEU A 303 -20.96 -4.84 11.73
C LEU A 303 -19.53 -4.57 11.25
N PRO A 304 -19.32 -3.74 10.21
CA PRO A 304 -17.99 -3.47 9.66
C PRO A 304 -17.07 -2.81 10.72
N GLY A 305 -16.12 -3.59 11.24
CA GLY A 305 -15.21 -3.19 12.33
C GLY A 305 -15.69 -3.57 13.74
N GLY A 306 -16.74 -4.37 13.88
CA GLY A 306 -17.28 -4.86 15.15
C GLY A 306 -18.29 -3.94 15.82
N VAL A 307 -18.96 -4.45 16.85
CA VAL A 307 -20.08 -3.80 17.57
C VAL A 307 -19.66 -2.43 18.13
N VAL A 308 -18.47 -2.35 18.73
CA VAL A 308 -17.99 -1.13 19.39
C VAL A 308 -17.79 0.02 18.40
N LEU A 309 -17.19 -0.25 17.24
CA LEU A 309 -16.96 0.77 16.22
C LEU A 309 -18.26 1.17 15.51
N PHE A 310 -19.16 0.21 15.26
CA PHE A 310 -20.46 0.48 14.68
C PHE A 310 -21.28 1.44 15.54
N LEU A 311 -21.45 1.14 16.83
CA LEU A 311 -22.17 2.01 17.77
C LEU A 311 -21.51 3.40 17.90
N GLY A 312 -20.17 3.44 17.94
CA GLY A 312 -19.42 4.69 18.00
C GLY A 312 -19.58 5.57 16.75
N ARG A 313 -19.63 4.97 15.55
CA ARG A 313 -19.87 5.71 14.29
C ARG A 313 -21.28 6.26 14.22
N THR A 314 -22.29 5.49 14.59
CA THR A 314 -23.69 5.91 14.62
C THR A 314 -23.89 7.08 15.60
N ALA A 315 -23.33 6.99 16.80
CA ALA A 315 -23.35 8.08 17.76
C ALA A 315 -22.65 9.36 17.24
N ARG A 316 -21.49 9.23 16.57
CA ARG A 316 -20.79 10.39 15.99
C ARG A 316 -21.53 11.01 14.81
N ARG A 317 -22.19 10.23 13.97
CA ARG A 317 -23.02 10.76 12.86
C ARG A 317 -24.20 11.58 13.37
N LEU A 318 -24.75 11.22 14.53
CA LEU A 318 -25.83 11.98 15.18
C LEU A 318 -25.34 13.29 15.83
N VAL A 319 -24.06 13.40 16.16
CA VAL A 319 -23.50 14.53 16.94
C VAL A 319 -22.66 15.48 16.09
N ARG A 320 -22.11 15.05 14.95
CA ARG A 320 -21.12 15.84 14.18
C ARG A 320 -21.79 16.71 13.12
N LYS A 321 -21.75 18.03 13.29
CA LYS A 321 -22.05 18.99 12.21
C LYS A 321 -20.99 18.87 11.10
N PRO A 322 -21.37 18.91 9.81
CA PRO A 322 -20.40 18.95 8.72
C PRO A 322 -19.59 20.25 8.83
N ALA A 323 -18.27 20.13 8.88
CA ALA A 323 -17.38 21.27 8.72
C ALA A 323 -17.22 21.54 7.21
N PRO A 324 -17.45 22.77 6.73
CA PRO A 324 -17.25 23.10 5.33
C PRO A 324 -15.78 22.90 4.96
N HIS A 325 -15.52 22.24 3.83
CA HIS A 325 -14.22 22.29 3.18
C HIS A 325 -14.11 23.66 2.51
N GLY A 326 -13.43 24.60 3.17
CA GLY A 326 -12.99 25.80 2.49
C GLY A 326 -11.83 25.44 1.55
N PRO A 327 -11.81 25.93 0.30
CA PRO A 327 -10.59 25.87 -0.50
C PRO A 327 -9.51 26.59 0.31
N THR A 328 -8.46 25.86 0.68
CA THR A 328 -7.33 26.49 1.38
C THR A 328 -6.45 27.10 0.28
N THR A 329 -6.85 28.26 -0.21
CA THR A 329 -5.99 29.10 -1.05
C THR A 329 -4.83 29.56 -0.18
N VAL A 330 -3.72 28.82 -0.25
CA VAL A 330 -2.44 29.37 0.19
C VAL A 330 -2.11 30.43 -0.85
N GLU A 331 -2.15 31.71 -0.46
CA GLU A 331 -1.60 32.78 -1.29
C GLU A 331 -0.11 32.49 -1.48
N LEU A 332 0.26 32.16 -2.71
CA LEU A 332 1.61 31.85 -3.11
C LEU A 332 2.10 32.99 -4.01
N PRO A 333 3.35 33.46 -3.85
CA PRO A 333 3.99 34.35 -4.81
C PRO A 333 3.82 33.84 -6.25
N GLU A 334 3.70 34.71 -7.24
CA GLU A 334 3.57 34.31 -8.66
C GLU A 334 4.89 33.73 -9.18
N GLY A 335 4.81 32.57 -9.87
CA GLY A 335 5.91 31.97 -10.63
C GLY A 335 6.57 30.71 -10.04
N PRO A 336 7.20 29.88 -10.90
CA PRO A 336 8.04 28.75 -10.48
C PRO A 336 9.28 29.26 -9.73
N PRO A 337 9.76 28.53 -8.70
CA PRO A 337 10.97 28.93 -7.99
C PRO A 337 12.19 28.86 -8.92
N GLN A 338 13.12 29.80 -8.78
CA GLN A 338 14.44 29.65 -9.39
C GLN A 338 15.27 28.65 -8.58
N PRO A 339 16.05 27.77 -9.23
CA PRO A 339 16.93 26.86 -8.53
C PRO A 339 18.01 27.65 -7.78
N VAL A 340 18.42 27.14 -6.62
CA VAL A 340 19.55 27.69 -5.85
C VAL A 340 20.81 27.62 -6.73
N PRO A 341 21.79 28.54 -6.61
CA PRO A 341 23.06 28.40 -7.31
C PRO A 341 23.69 27.03 -7.06
N ALA A 342 24.18 26.39 -8.14
CA ALA A 342 24.78 25.07 -8.05
C ALA A 342 25.92 25.04 -7.00
N PRO A 343 26.06 23.95 -6.23
CA PRO A 343 27.18 23.81 -5.31
C PRO A 343 28.50 23.97 -6.07
N ALA A 344 29.48 24.60 -5.44
CA ALA A 344 30.82 24.72 -6.01
C ALA A 344 31.35 23.33 -6.41
N ALA A 345 32.13 23.24 -7.49
CA ALA A 345 32.73 21.98 -7.94
C ALA A 345 33.60 21.29 -6.85
N THR A 346 34.06 22.07 -5.86
CA THR A 346 34.81 21.63 -4.67
C THR A 346 33.95 21.08 -3.54
N ALA A 347 32.62 21.12 -3.64
CA ALA A 347 31.71 20.56 -2.65
C ALA A 347 31.96 19.04 -2.48
N PRO A 348 31.88 18.51 -1.25
CA PRO A 348 32.17 17.11 -1.00
C PRO A 348 31.18 16.20 -1.74
N GLU A 349 31.71 15.13 -2.34
CA GLU A 349 30.90 14.07 -2.94
C GLU A 349 30.17 13.30 -1.83
N LEU A 350 28.84 13.39 -1.83
CA LEU A 350 28.00 12.75 -0.82
C LEU A 350 27.66 11.31 -1.21
N LEU A 351 27.36 11.07 -2.49
CA LEU A 351 27.00 9.78 -3.05
C LEU A 351 27.83 9.48 -4.29
N ARG A 352 28.35 8.26 -4.39
CA ARG A 352 29.03 7.73 -5.57
C ARG A 352 28.57 6.31 -5.86
N LEU A 353 28.17 6.06 -7.10
CA LEU A 353 27.97 4.72 -7.65
C LEU A 353 29.04 4.48 -8.71
N ASP A 354 29.68 3.31 -8.65
CA ASP A 354 30.69 2.88 -9.60
C ASP A 354 30.27 1.54 -10.22
N GLU A 355 30.02 1.59 -11.53
CA GLU A 355 29.66 0.45 -12.39
C GLU A 355 28.53 -0.43 -11.85
N VAL A 356 27.50 0.19 -11.28
CA VAL A 356 26.42 -0.55 -10.64
C VAL A 356 25.54 -1.24 -11.67
N THR A 357 25.42 -2.55 -11.52
CA THR A 357 24.63 -3.43 -12.40
C THR A 357 23.61 -4.18 -11.55
N VAL A 358 22.36 -4.26 -12.02
CA VAL A 358 21.28 -4.95 -11.30
C VAL A 358 20.65 -6.02 -12.19
N PHE A 359 20.53 -7.22 -11.63
CA PHE A 359 19.90 -8.38 -12.27
C PHE A 359 18.64 -8.77 -11.52
N PHE A 360 17.54 -8.95 -12.24
CA PHE A 360 16.30 -9.55 -11.71
C PHE A 360 16.03 -10.84 -12.48
N GLY A 361 16.33 -11.99 -11.88
CA GLY A 361 16.32 -13.26 -12.60
C GLY A 361 17.27 -13.19 -13.79
N GLY A 362 16.72 -13.33 -15.01
CA GLY A 362 17.46 -13.22 -16.28
C GLY A 362 17.52 -11.82 -16.89
N LEU A 363 16.78 -10.83 -16.35
CA LEU A 363 16.76 -9.46 -16.89
C LEU A 363 17.88 -8.61 -16.25
N LYS A 364 18.68 -7.96 -17.09
CA LYS A 364 19.65 -6.92 -16.67
C LYS A 364 18.93 -5.57 -16.68
N ALA A 365 18.52 -5.09 -15.50
CA ALA A 365 17.70 -3.87 -15.36
C ALA A 365 18.53 -2.58 -15.20
N LEU A 366 19.79 -2.71 -14.78
CA LEU A 366 20.79 -1.65 -14.83
C LEU A 366 22.11 -2.26 -15.27
N GLU A 367 22.88 -1.51 -16.06
CA GLU A 367 24.14 -1.96 -16.64
C GLU A 367 25.22 -0.89 -16.47
N GLY A 368 26.19 -1.16 -15.60
CA GLY A 368 27.39 -0.33 -15.44
C GLY A 368 27.12 1.12 -15.02
N ALA A 369 26.01 1.40 -14.34
CA ALA A 369 25.60 2.76 -14.01
C ALA A 369 26.58 3.40 -13.01
N SER A 370 27.24 4.48 -13.44
CA SER A 370 28.13 5.29 -12.61
C SER A 370 27.57 6.69 -12.47
N VAL A 371 27.26 7.09 -11.24
CA VAL A 371 26.57 8.36 -10.94
C VAL A 371 27.17 8.93 -9.66
N SER A 372 27.35 10.25 -9.58
CA SER A 372 27.74 10.92 -8.33
C SER A 372 26.79 12.06 -7.99
N VAL A 373 26.66 12.38 -6.71
CA VAL A 373 25.87 13.52 -6.20
C VAL A 373 26.69 14.21 -5.12
N ARG A 374 26.85 15.53 -5.24
CA ARG A 374 27.52 16.38 -4.25
C ARG A 374 26.55 16.85 -3.17
N ALA A 375 27.08 17.24 -2.01
CA ALA A 375 26.26 17.84 -0.96
C ALA A 375 25.55 19.11 -1.46
N GLY A 376 24.24 19.25 -1.15
CA GLY A 376 23.40 20.35 -1.63
C GLY A 376 23.03 20.29 -3.12
N GLU A 377 23.52 19.32 -3.89
CA GLU A 377 23.24 19.20 -5.31
C GLU A 377 21.87 18.56 -5.55
N THR A 378 21.13 19.05 -6.53
CA THR A 378 19.95 18.35 -7.08
C THR A 378 20.27 17.74 -8.43
N LEU A 379 20.30 16.40 -8.45
CA LEU A 379 20.50 15.57 -9.62
C LEU A 379 19.15 15.06 -10.12
N ALA A 380 18.75 15.47 -11.33
CA ALA A 380 17.62 14.90 -12.04
C ALA A 380 18.05 13.66 -12.83
N ILE A 381 17.23 12.61 -12.79
CA ILE A 381 17.41 11.42 -13.61
C ILE A 381 16.22 11.33 -14.57
N ILE A 382 16.52 11.38 -15.86
CA ILE A 382 15.53 11.35 -16.94
C ILE A 382 15.73 10.09 -17.80
N GLY A 383 14.73 9.76 -18.62
CA GLY A 383 14.78 8.66 -19.58
C GLY A 383 13.39 8.07 -19.81
N PRO A 384 13.20 7.24 -20.85
CA PRO A 384 11.91 6.60 -21.12
C PRO A 384 11.51 5.59 -20.03
N ASN A 385 10.26 5.13 -20.09
CA ASN A 385 9.76 4.08 -19.20
C ASN A 385 10.55 2.79 -19.42
N GLY A 386 11.00 2.16 -18.34
CA GLY A 386 11.87 0.97 -18.42
C GLY A 386 13.37 1.27 -18.55
N ALA A 387 13.81 2.53 -18.59
CA ALA A 387 15.23 2.90 -18.67
C ALA A 387 16.07 2.57 -17.42
N GLY A 388 15.47 2.00 -16.36
CA GLY A 388 16.18 1.61 -15.13
C GLY A 388 16.20 2.67 -14.01
N LYS A 389 15.50 3.79 -14.18
CA LYS A 389 15.47 4.91 -13.21
C LYS A 389 14.99 4.48 -11.81
N THR A 390 13.82 3.85 -11.71
CA THR A 390 13.29 3.31 -10.43
C THR A 390 14.20 2.23 -9.86
N THR A 391 14.84 1.42 -10.71
CA THR A 391 15.83 0.43 -10.27
C THR A 391 17.02 1.10 -9.60
N LEU A 392 17.50 2.23 -10.13
CA LEU A 392 18.58 3.01 -9.54
C LEU A 392 18.17 3.56 -8.17
N LEU A 393 16.97 4.14 -8.04
CA LEU A 393 16.51 4.61 -6.73
C LEU A 393 16.34 3.47 -5.71
N ASN A 394 15.88 2.30 -6.16
CA ASN A 394 15.80 1.11 -5.32
C ASN A 394 17.18 0.65 -4.85
N VAL A 395 18.22 0.75 -5.70
CA VAL A 395 19.61 0.53 -5.29
C VAL A 395 20.03 1.52 -4.22
N LEU A 396 19.74 2.81 -4.38
CA LEU A 396 20.08 3.86 -3.40
C LEU A 396 19.35 3.70 -2.07
N SER A 397 18.17 3.10 -2.11
CA SER A 397 17.29 2.95 -0.93
C SER A 397 17.37 1.57 -0.29
N GLY A 398 18.09 0.63 -0.91
CA GLY A 398 18.23 -0.74 -0.44
C GLY A 398 16.96 -1.59 -0.63
N LEU A 399 16.11 -1.21 -1.57
CA LEU A 399 14.79 -1.80 -1.86
C LEU A 399 14.79 -2.65 -3.14
N VAL A 400 15.96 -3.14 -3.58
CA VAL A 400 16.13 -3.96 -4.79
C VAL A 400 15.45 -5.34 -4.69
N GLY A 401 14.91 -5.72 -3.52
CA GLY A 401 14.18 -6.98 -3.35
C GLY A 401 15.06 -8.20 -3.62
N GLY A 402 14.56 -9.14 -4.44
CA GLY A 402 15.29 -10.35 -4.84
C GLY A 402 16.35 -10.13 -5.94
N GLY A 403 16.59 -8.89 -6.36
CA GLY A 403 17.59 -8.58 -7.39
C GLY A 403 19.03 -8.68 -6.87
N ARG A 404 19.94 -9.11 -7.75
CA ARG A 404 21.38 -9.16 -7.47
C ARG A 404 22.04 -7.87 -7.94
N VAL A 405 22.75 -7.19 -7.04
CA VAL A 405 23.49 -5.96 -7.33
C VAL A 405 24.99 -6.27 -7.41
N VAL A 406 25.64 -5.80 -8.48
CA VAL A 406 27.09 -5.85 -8.71
C VAL A 406 27.61 -4.43 -8.86
N GLY A 407 28.88 -4.19 -8.52
CA GLY A 407 29.50 -2.85 -8.51
C GLY A 407 29.69 -2.33 -7.09
N SER A 408 29.95 -1.03 -6.95
CA SER A 408 30.16 -0.41 -5.64
C SER A 408 29.35 0.87 -5.49
N ALA A 409 28.91 1.18 -4.26
CA ALA A 409 28.32 2.47 -3.96
C ALA A 409 28.80 2.95 -2.59
N ARG A 410 29.16 4.24 -2.51
CA ARG A 410 29.63 4.92 -1.30
C ARG A 410 28.73 6.09 -0.98
N TYR A 411 28.44 6.27 0.30
CA TYR A 411 27.68 7.39 0.83
C TYR A 411 28.43 8.00 2.03
N GLY A 412 28.84 9.26 1.95
CA GLY A 412 29.69 9.91 2.95
C GLY A 412 30.97 9.10 3.25
N GLY A 413 31.58 8.53 2.20
CA GLY A 413 32.74 7.64 2.30
C GLY A 413 32.46 6.20 2.76
N ARG A 414 31.24 5.87 3.23
CA ARG A 414 30.88 4.54 3.75
C ARG A 414 30.26 3.64 2.68
N PRO A 415 30.49 2.32 2.68
CA PRO A 415 29.84 1.40 1.75
C PRO A 415 28.31 1.37 1.91
N LEU A 416 27.59 1.74 0.86
CA LEU A 416 26.13 1.83 0.87
C LEU A 416 25.45 0.47 0.58
N LEU A 417 25.97 -0.31 -0.38
CA LEU A 417 25.35 -1.58 -0.80
C LEU A 417 25.28 -2.65 0.30
N LYS A 418 26.19 -2.60 1.29
CA LYS A 418 26.17 -3.51 2.46
C LYS A 418 25.10 -3.15 3.49
N SER A 419 24.54 -1.94 3.42
CA SER A 419 23.55 -1.44 4.38
C SER A 419 22.14 -1.84 3.96
N ARG A 420 21.41 -2.49 4.87
CA ARG A 420 19.97 -2.79 4.71
C ARG A 420 19.15 -1.50 4.56
N ALA A 421 18.03 -1.55 3.84
CA ALA A 421 17.12 -0.40 3.70
C ALA A 421 16.80 0.30 5.03
N THR A 422 16.50 -0.49 6.06
CA THR A 422 16.14 0.01 7.40
C THR A 422 17.26 0.78 8.11
N ALA A 423 18.51 0.60 7.69
CA ALA A 423 19.66 1.31 8.23
C ALA A 423 19.97 2.61 7.47
N ARG A 424 19.56 2.71 6.20
CA ARG A 424 19.91 3.83 5.31
C ARG A 424 19.29 5.15 5.73
N ARG A 425 18.12 5.13 6.37
CA ARG A 425 17.57 6.31 7.03
C ARG A 425 18.52 6.93 8.06
N ARG A 426 19.18 6.10 8.87
CA ARG A 426 20.15 6.57 9.89
C ARG A 426 21.43 7.10 9.27
N LEU A 427 21.67 6.83 7.99
CA LEU A 427 22.73 7.45 7.22
C LEU A 427 22.33 8.83 6.69
N GLY A 428 21.08 9.29 6.90
CA GLY A 428 20.61 10.57 6.38
C GLY A 428 19.89 10.47 5.03
N ILE A 429 19.43 9.28 4.62
CA ILE A 429 18.72 9.09 3.34
C ILE A 429 17.20 9.07 3.57
N GLY A 430 16.49 10.04 2.98
CA GLY A 430 15.03 10.10 2.90
C GLY A 430 14.53 9.66 1.51
N ARG A 431 13.34 9.04 1.42
CA ARG A 431 12.75 8.59 0.15
C ARG A 431 11.24 8.80 0.11
N THR A 432 10.74 9.31 -1.02
CA THR A 432 9.33 9.24 -1.43
C THR A 432 9.11 8.13 -2.47
N PHE A 433 7.84 7.83 -2.77
CA PHE A 433 7.46 6.80 -3.74
C PHE A 433 6.58 7.37 -4.85
N GLN A 434 6.60 6.70 -6.01
CA GLN A 434 5.83 7.08 -7.21
C GLN A 434 4.34 7.28 -6.88
N HIS A 435 3.74 6.33 -6.17
CA HIS A 435 2.45 6.52 -5.52
C HIS A 435 2.71 6.87 -4.05
N ALA A 436 1.98 7.83 -3.48
CA ALA A 436 2.16 8.20 -2.09
C ALA A 436 1.83 7.02 -1.16
N GLU A 437 2.85 6.30 -0.69
CA GLU A 437 2.72 5.10 0.16
C GLU A 437 2.46 5.49 1.64
N THR A 438 1.39 6.24 1.88
CA THR A 438 0.96 6.71 3.21
C THR A 438 0.48 5.56 4.10
N PHE A 439 0.44 5.72 5.43
CA PHE A 439 -0.12 4.72 6.33
C PHE A 439 -1.57 5.09 6.68
N PRO A 440 -2.60 4.47 6.05
CA PRO A 440 -3.98 4.95 6.09
C PRO A 440 -4.64 4.83 7.47
N GLU A 441 -4.20 3.86 8.28
CA GLU A 441 -4.69 3.63 9.65
C GLU A 441 -4.04 4.56 10.70
N LEU A 442 -3.10 5.41 10.28
CA LEU A 442 -2.45 6.43 11.09
C LEU A 442 -2.91 7.81 10.65
N THR A 443 -3.04 8.76 11.59
CA THR A 443 -3.29 10.16 11.22
C THR A 443 -2.10 10.76 10.48
N VAL A 444 -2.27 11.94 9.86
CA VAL A 444 -1.20 12.71 9.22
C VAL A 444 -0.02 12.94 10.19
N LEU A 445 -0.29 13.32 11.43
CA LEU A 445 0.73 13.48 12.47
C LEU A 445 1.40 12.15 12.84
N GLU A 446 0.63 11.08 12.98
CA GLU A 446 1.16 9.77 13.31
C GLU A 446 2.02 9.18 12.19
N ASN A 447 1.71 9.49 10.92
CA ASN A 447 2.52 9.14 9.76
C ASN A 447 3.94 9.71 9.87
N VAL A 448 4.11 10.93 10.38
CA VAL A 448 5.42 11.55 10.60
C VAL A 448 6.08 11.00 11.87
N LEU A 449 5.31 10.84 12.96
CA LEU A 449 5.84 10.38 14.26
C LEU A 449 6.28 8.91 14.28
N CYS A 450 5.69 8.05 13.44
CA CYS A 450 5.97 6.60 13.43
C CYS A 450 7.43 6.27 13.11
N THR A 451 8.15 7.23 12.53
CA THR A 451 9.54 7.12 12.16
C THR A 451 10.46 7.01 13.40
N HIS A 452 10.05 7.58 14.53
CA HIS A 452 10.81 7.50 15.79
C HIS A 452 10.50 6.22 16.58
N ARG A 453 11.51 5.65 17.26
CA ARG A 453 11.32 4.49 18.16
C ARG A 453 10.55 4.83 19.43
N ARG A 454 10.65 6.07 19.90
CA ARG A 454 9.93 6.62 21.05
C ARG A 454 9.43 8.00 20.67
N VAL A 455 8.17 8.30 20.99
CA VAL A 455 7.58 9.62 20.74
C VAL A 455 7.72 10.45 22.00
N THR A 456 8.42 11.58 21.91
CA THR A 456 8.59 12.55 22.99
C THR A 456 7.82 13.84 22.67
N ALA A 457 7.68 14.74 23.65
CA ALA A 457 7.11 16.06 23.39
C ALA A 457 7.90 16.84 22.33
N ARG A 458 9.23 16.72 22.32
CA ARG A 458 10.10 17.31 21.31
C ARG A 458 9.82 16.77 19.90
N HIS A 459 9.62 15.45 19.77
CA HIS A 459 9.26 14.86 18.47
C HIS A 459 7.90 15.34 17.98
N ARG A 460 6.91 15.48 18.88
CA ARG A 460 5.59 16.05 18.52
C ARG A 460 5.68 17.49 18.06
N ALA A 461 6.46 18.32 18.76
CA ALA A 461 6.68 19.71 18.36
C ALA A 461 7.36 19.80 16.98
N ARG A 462 8.42 19.02 16.75
CA ARG A 462 9.13 18.97 15.47
C ARG A 462 8.24 18.46 14.33
N ALA A 463 7.42 17.44 14.60
CA ALA A 463 6.48 16.91 13.60
C ALA A 463 5.38 17.93 13.27
N ALA A 464 4.86 18.65 14.26
CA ALA A 464 3.89 19.72 14.03
C ALA A 464 4.50 20.87 13.21
N GLU A 465 5.71 21.30 13.55
CA GLU A 465 6.44 22.31 12.78
C GLU A 465 6.70 21.84 11.35
N LEU A 466 7.11 20.59 11.15
CA LEU A 466 7.30 20.03 9.81
C LEU A 466 5.99 20.00 9.01
N LEU A 467 4.90 19.56 9.62
CA LEU A 467 3.58 19.56 8.98
C LEU A 467 3.13 20.98 8.64
N ASP A 468 3.40 21.96 9.49
CA ASP A 468 3.13 23.36 9.18
C ASP A 468 3.94 23.85 7.98
N ARG A 469 5.25 23.58 7.96
CA ARG A 469 6.14 23.93 6.84
C ARG A 469 5.70 23.33 5.51
N VAL A 470 5.19 22.09 5.52
CA VAL A 470 4.65 21.45 4.32
C VAL A 470 3.16 21.72 4.10
N GLY A 471 2.51 22.60 4.87
CA GLY A 471 1.12 23.04 4.68
C GLY A 471 0.03 22.03 5.08
N LEU A 472 0.33 21.11 6.00
CA LEU A 472 -0.56 20.04 6.49
C LEU A 472 -1.03 20.23 7.94
N ALA A 473 -0.68 21.34 8.62
CA ALA A 473 -1.05 21.56 10.02
C ALA A 473 -2.57 21.45 10.28
N HIS A 474 -3.39 21.99 9.38
CA HIS A 474 -4.87 21.99 9.49
C HIS A 474 -5.52 20.60 9.34
N VAL A 475 -4.78 19.60 8.82
CA VAL A 475 -5.24 18.21 8.68
C VAL A 475 -4.43 17.21 9.51
N ALA A 476 -3.61 17.68 10.46
CA ALA A 476 -2.70 16.84 11.25
C ALA A 476 -3.39 15.65 11.96
N ASP A 477 -4.63 15.83 12.41
CA ASP A 477 -5.42 14.80 13.12
C ASP A 477 -6.33 13.97 12.19
N ARG A 478 -6.34 14.24 10.88
CA ARG A 478 -7.13 13.47 9.89
C ARG A 478 -6.37 12.24 9.42
N TYR A 479 -7.10 11.28 8.86
CA TYR A 479 -6.52 10.12 8.20
C TYR A 479 -6.17 10.44 6.73
N PRO A 480 -5.11 9.85 6.15
CA PRO A 480 -4.75 10.04 4.74
C PRO A 480 -5.92 9.78 3.78
N ALA A 481 -6.75 8.76 4.06
CA ALA A 481 -7.92 8.44 3.24
C ALA A 481 -8.97 9.56 3.13
N GLU A 482 -8.90 10.59 3.98
CA GLU A 482 -9.80 11.75 3.97
C GLU A 482 -9.23 12.95 3.18
N LEU A 483 -8.01 12.84 2.64
CA LEU A 483 -7.29 13.95 2.01
C LEU A 483 -7.34 13.87 0.47
N PRO A 484 -7.33 15.01 -0.23
CA PRO A 484 -7.05 15.08 -1.67
C PRO A 484 -5.64 14.60 -2.03
N PHE A 485 -5.43 14.24 -3.31
CA PHE A 485 -4.19 13.65 -3.81
C PHE A 485 -2.94 14.51 -3.57
N GLY A 486 -2.96 15.81 -3.85
CA GLY A 486 -1.79 16.67 -3.61
C GLY A 486 -1.37 16.75 -2.15
N LEU A 487 -2.31 16.69 -1.20
CA LEU A 487 -1.99 16.60 0.23
C LEU A 487 -1.35 15.24 0.60
N HIS A 488 -1.65 14.16 -0.13
CA HIS A 488 -0.97 12.86 0.07
C HIS A 488 0.49 12.95 -0.34
N LYS A 489 0.78 13.57 -1.49
CA LYS A 489 2.17 13.79 -1.96
C LYS A 489 2.96 14.65 -0.97
N ARG A 490 2.36 15.70 -0.41
CA ARG A 490 2.97 16.52 0.65
C ARG A 490 3.20 15.73 1.94
N LEU A 491 2.32 14.80 2.29
CA LEU A 491 2.51 13.91 3.45
C LEU A 491 3.65 12.92 3.22
N ASP A 492 3.78 12.37 2.01
CA ASP A 492 4.89 11.48 1.68
C ASP A 492 6.24 12.24 1.74
N LEU A 493 6.28 13.47 1.22
CA LEU A 493 7.42 14.36 1.39
C LEU A 493 7.72 14.63 2.88
N ALA A 494 6.71 14.98 3.69
CA ALA A 494 6.89 15.21 5.13
C ALA A 494 7.47 14.00 5.86
N ARG A 495 7.07 12.78 5.49
CA ARG A 495 7.64 11.55 6.05
C ARG A 495 9.10 11.36 5.66
N ALA A 496 9.47 11.67 4.42
CA ALA A 496 10.86 11.63 3.97
C ALA A 496 11.73 12.67 4.69
N LEU A 497 11.16 13.84 5.03
CA LEU A 497 11.83 14.93 5.75
C LEU A 497 11.87 14.79 7.27
N ALA A 498 11.15 13.83 7.86
CA ALA A 498 10.92 13.73 9.31
C ALA A 498 12.19 13.64 10.19
N GLU A 499 13.33 13.21 9.61
CA GLU A 499 14.63 13.15 10.31
C GLU A 499 15.72 14.00 9.65
N ASP A 500 15.33 15.03 8.88
CA ASP A 500 16.23 16.00 8.23
C ASP A 500 17.33 15.31 7.41
N PRO A 501 16.94 14.67 6.29
CA PRO A 501 17.88 13.91 5.46
C PRO A 501 18.96 14.81 4.86
N GLU A 502 20.17 14.26 4.77
CA GLU A 502 21.28 14.81 3.99
C GLU A 502 21.10 14.52 2.49
N LEU A 503 20.46 13.39 2.15
CA LEU A 503 20.07 13.01 0.79
C LEU A 503 18.59 12.69 0.74
N LEU A 504 17.84 13.44 -0.07
CA LEU A 504 16.43 13.24 -0.34
C LEU A 504 16.24 12.61 -1.73
N ILE A 505 15.60 11.45 -1.79
CA ILE A 505 15.28 10.75 -3.04
C ILE A 505 13.80 10.94 -3.35
N LEU A 506 13.51 11.54 -4.50
CA LEU A 506 12.17 11.83 -4.98
C LEU A 506 11.86 11.02 -6.24
N ASP A 507 10.77 10.27 -6.20
CA ASP A 507 10.32 9.39 -7.28
C ASP A 507 8.97 9.90 -7.81
N GLU A 508 9.00 10.60 -8.94
CA GLU A 508 7.87 11.28 -9.59
C GLU A 508 7.05 12.16 -8.62
N PRO A 509 7.69 13.14 -7.96
CA PRO A 509 7.00 14.02 -7.02
C PRO A 509 5.92 14.89 -7.68
N PHE A 510 6.10 15.33 -8.93
CA PHE A 510 5.19 16.24 -9.62
C PHE A 510 4.02 15.53 -10.32
N GLY A 511 4.17 14.23 -10.61
CA GLY A 511 3.17 13.44 -11.32
C GLY A 511 1.77 13.50 -10.67
N GLY A 512 0.77 13.84 -11.47
CA GLY A 512 -0.64 13.89 -11.08
C GLY A 512 -1.06 15.12 -10.27
N LEU A 513 -0.18 16.12 -10.11
CA LEU A 513 -0.46 17.39 -9.45
C LEU A 513 -0.85 18.47 -10.46
N ASP A 514 -1.73 19.40 -10.04
CA ASP A 514 -2.02 20.59 -10.84
C ASP A 514 -0.85 21.60 -10.81
N ALA A 515 -0.87 22.61 -11.69
CA ALA A 515 0.21 23.61 -11.78
C ALA A 515 0.50 24.35 -10.47
N THR A 516 -0.53 24.61 -9.66
CA THR A 516 -0.38 25.28 -8.36
C THR A 516 0.29 24.34 -7.35
N GLU A 517 -0.16 23.10 -7.28
CA GLU A 517 0.41 22.06 -6.42
C GLU A 517 1.85 21.70 -6.81
N ARG A 518 2.16 21.62 -8.11
CA ARG A 518 3.52 21.44 -8.65
C ARG A 518 4.44 22.56 -8.17
N THR A 519 4.01 23.81 -8.31
CA THR A 519 4.73 25.00 -7.85
C THR A 519 5.00 24.97 -6.34
N VAL A 520 4.01 24.57 -5.53
CA VAL A 520 4.17 24.40 -4.07
C VAL A 520 5.25 23.39 -3.77
N LEU A 521 5.22 22.23 -4.43
CA LEU A 521 6.16 21.15 -4.19
C LEU A 521 7.57 21.52 -4.63
N ALA A 522 7.72 22.17 -5.78
CA ALA A 522 9.00 22.69 -6.28
C ALA A 522 9.65 23.62 -5.26
N ARG A 523 8.89 24.54 -4.66
CA ARG A 523 9.40 25.43 -3.59
C ARG A 523 9.85 24.68 -2.35
N GLN A 524 9.16 23.60 -1.98
CA GLN A 524 9.58 22.78 -0.86
C GLN A 524 10.91 22.08 -1.14
N ILE A 525 11.13 21.64 -2.38
CA ILE A 525 12.41 21.05 -2.82
C ILE A 525 13.51 22.10 -2.76
N VAL A 526 13.31 23.28 -3.34
CA VAL A 526 14.27 24.40 -3.32
C VAL A 526 14.62 24.81 -1.88
N ARG A 527 13.64 24.88 -0.97
CA ARG A 527 13.90 25.13 0.46
C ARG A 527 14.76 24.06 1.13
N GLN A 528 14.74 22.81 0.67
CA GLN A 528 15.67 21.79 1.17
C GLN A 528 17.07 21.98 0.58
N GLN A 529 17.18 22.41 -0.68
CA GLN A 529 18.45 22.76 -1.30
C GLN A 529 19.14 23.90 -0.53
N GLU A 530 18.40 24.95 -0.15
CA GLU A 530 18.90 26.07 0.67
C GLU A 530 19.45 25.60 2.04
N ARG A 531 18.96 24.47 2.54
CA ARG A 531 19.43 23.84 3.80
C ARG A 531 20.62 22.92 3.60
N GLY A 532 21.12 22.77 2.37
CA GLY A 532 22.24 21.91 2.01
C GLY A 532 21.88 20.44 1.80
N THR A 533 20.59 20.09 1.74
CA THR A 533 20.16 18.72 1.43
C THR A 533 20.41 18.42 -0.05
N ALA A 534 21.14 17.35 -0.34
CA ALA A 534 21.25 16.84 -1.70
C ALA A 534 19.92 16.18 -2.11
N VAL A 535 19.52 16.33 -3.37
CA VAL A 535 18.27 15.76 -3.90
C VAL A 535 18.57 14.92 -5.13
N VAL A 536 18.03 13.72 -5.18
CA VAL A 536 17.98 12.90 -6.40
C VAL A 536 16.53 12.77 -6.79
N ILE A 537 16.15 13.30 -7.95
CA ILE A 537 14.76 13.40 -8.39
C ILE A 537 14.59 12.72 -9.75
N ILE A 538 13.56 11.88 -9.86
CA ILE A 538 13.05 11.39 -11.13
C ILE A 538 11.69 12.02 -11.34
N ASP A 539 11.42 12.55 -12.52
CA ASP A 539 10.08 12.93 -12.93
C ASP A 539 9.91 12.78 -14.45
N HIS A 540 8.67 12.87 -14.92
CA HIS A 540 8.31 12.93 -16.33
C HIS A 540 7.85 14.34 -16.76
N VAL A 541 7.54 15.22 -15.81
CA VAL A 541 7.21 16.63 -16.08
C VAL A 541 8.52 17.42 -16.13
N LEU A 542 9.07 17.62 -17.33
CA LEU A 542 10.43 18.12 -17.53
C LEU A 542 10.61 19.58 -17.08
N ASP A 543 9.64 20.45 -17.30
CA ASP A 543 9.75 21.87 -16.93
C ASP A 543 9.89 22.06 -15.42
N ASP A 544 8.99 21.44 -14.65
CA ASP A 544 9.05 21.45 -13.19
C ASP A 544 10.33 20.79 -12.66
N LEU A 545 10.76 19.68 -13.29
CA LEU A 545 12.00 19.00 -12.94
C LEU A 545 13.22 19.89 -13.17
N PHE A 546 13.28 20.59 -14.29
CA PHE A 546 14.40 21.46 -14.66
C PHE A 546 14.41 22.76 -13.88
N SER A 547 13.26 23.24 -13.42
CA SER A 547 13.18 24.39 -12.50
C SER A 547 13.89 24.15 -11.16
N VAL A 548 14.09 22.87 -10.76
CA VAL A 548 14.74 22.51 -9.49
C VAL A 548 16.07 21.79 -9.67
N ALA A 549 16.42 21.33 -10.87
CA ALA A 549 17.61 20.51 -11.11
C ALA A 549 18.86 21.35 -11.43
N HIS A 550 19.99 20.98 -10.82
CA HIS A 550 21.29 21.57 -11.16
C HIS A 550 21.99 20.79 -12.26
N ARG A 551 21.79 19.47 -12.29
CA ARG A 551 22.39 18.55 -13.25
C ARG A 551 21.42 17.44 -13.59
N VAL A 552 21.50 16.93 -14.81
CA VAL A 552 20.62 15.89 -15.35
C VAL A 552 21.46 14.73 -15.86
N VAL A 553 21.05 13.51 -15.55
CA VAL A 553 21.59 12.27 -16.16
C VAL A 553 20.46 11.57 -16.90
N ALA A 554 20.64 11.36 -18.19
CA ALA A 554 19.70 10.64 -19.02
C ALA A 554 20.06 9.15 -19.05
N PHE A 555 19.05 8.30 -18.88
CA PHE A 555 19.16 6.85 -18.95
C PHE A 555 18.38 6.29 -20.13
N ASP A 556 18.91 5.24 -20.75
CA ASP A 556 18.19 4.42 -21.71
C ASP A 556 18.59 2.95 -21.56
N PHE A 557 17.60 2.05 -21.61
CA PHE A 557 17.76 0.60 -21.40
C PHE A 557 18.73 0.19 -20.26
N GLY A 558 18.67 0.90 -19.12
CA GLY A 558 19.48 0.60 -17.94
C GLY A 558 20.90 1.17 -17.96
N ARG A 559 21.27 1.96 -18.98
CA ARG A 559 22.59 2.59 -19.13
C ARG A 559 22.45 4.13 -19.13
N PRO A 560 23.40 4.86 -18.53
CA PRO A 560 23.46 6.31 -18.72
C PRO A 560 23.88 6.63 -20.16
N ILE A 561 23.13 7.49 -20.84
CA ILE A 561 23.39 7.91 -22.23
C ILE A 561 23.98 9.33 -22.33
N GLY A 562 23.79 10.16 -21.29
CA GLY A 562 24.33 11.52 -21.24
C GLY A 562 24.18 12.15 -19.86
N GLU A 563 25.01 13.15 -19.59
CA GLU A 563 24.99 13.94 -18.35
C GLU A 563 25.29 15.41 -18.69
N GLY A 564 24.54 16.36 -18.11
CA GLY A 564 24.73 17.78 -18.38
C GLY A 564 23.77 18.69 -17.62
N GLU A 565 23.81 19.99 -17.94
CA GLU A 565 22.83 20.97 -17.48
C GLU A 565 21.47 20.75 -18.16
N PRO A 566 20.34 21.07 -17.51
CA PRO A 566 19.00 20.87 -18.07
C PRO A 566 18.78 21.37 -19.50
N GLY A 567 19.26 22.58 -19.83
CA GLY A 567 19.10 23.13 -21.17
C GLY A 567 19.95 22.43 -22.25
N LYS A 568 21.10 21.84 -21.89
CA LYS A 568 22.02 21.20 -22.84
C LYS A 568 21.72 19.73 -23.08
N ILE A 569 21.12 19.04 -22.11
CA ILE A 569 20.88 17.59 -22.19
C ILE A 569 19.75 17.25 -23.17
N LEU A 570 18.74 18.13 -23.31
CA LEU A 570 17.66 17.95 -24.29
C LEU A 570 18.12 18.14 -25.73
N ASP A 571 19.22 18.87 -25.94
CA ASP A 571 19.81 19.05 -27.26
C ASP A 571 20.69 17.86 -27.69
N ASP A 572 21.04 16.95 -26.78
CA ASP A 572 21.82 15.75 -27.12
C ASP A 572 20.97 14.83 -28.03
N PRO A 573 21.42 14.56 -29.27
CA PRO A 573 20.68 13.72 -30.21
C PRO A 573 20.33 12.34 -29.67
N ARG A 574 21.19 11.75 -28.82
CA ARG A 574 20.97 10.42 -28.22
C ARG A 574 19.85 10.45 -27.18
N VAL A 575 19.69 11.57 -26.47
CA VAL A 575 18.61 11.75 -25.51
C VAL A 575 17.30 11.95 -26.26
N ARG A 576 17.27 12.83 -27.27
CA ARG A 576 16.07 13.04 -28.11
C ARG A 576 15.61 11.75 -28.78
N SER A 577 16.51 10.99 -29.39
CA SER A 577 16.16 9.72 -30.05
C SER A 577 15.61 8.69 -29.07
N SER A 578 16.10 8.64 -27.82
CA SER A 578 15.57 7.74 -26.79
C SER A 578 14.12 8.07 -26.36
N TYR A 579 13.71 9.35 -26.44
CA TYR A 579 12.34 9.79 -26.11
C TYR A 579 11.40 9.71 -27.32
N LEU A 580 11.88 10.12 -28.50
CA LEU A 580 11.09 10.11 -29.73
C LEU A 580 10.93 8.70 -30.29
N GLY A 581 11.89 7.81 -30.03
CA GLY A 581 12.00 6.48 -30.60
C GLY A 581 12.59 6.51 -32.01
N GLU A 582 13.31 5.47 -32.40
CA GLU A 582 13.60 5.21 -33.82
C GLU A 582 12.35 4.58 -34.44
N GLY A 583 11.78 5.21 -35.47
CA GLY A 583 10.62 4.69 -36.18
C GLY A 583 10.97 3.35 -36.83
N GLY A 584 10.57 2.25 -36.21
CA GLY A 584 10.59 0.94 -36.86
C GLY A 584 9.66 0.96 -38.06
N ALA A 585 10.11 0.41 -39.18
CA ALA A 585 9.26 0.17 -40.34
C ALA A 585 8.18 -0.86 -39.95
N HIS A 586 6.99 -0.37 -39.60
CA HIS A 586 5.81 -1.22 -39.40
C HIS A 586 5.11 -1.47 -40.74
N ASP A 587 4.30 -2.53 -40.81
CA ASP A 587 3.51 -2.85 -42.01
C ASP A 587 2.73 -1.59 -42.47
N GLU A 588 2.73 -1.35 -43.78
CA GLU A 588 2.04 -0.22 -44.40
C GLU A 588 0.56 -0.27 -44.00
N LEU A 589 0.06 0.81 -43.40
CA LEU A 589 -1.34 0.89 -42.97
C LEU A 589 -2.28 0.78 -44.18
N PRO A 590 -3.49 0.22 -44.00
CA PRO A 590 -4.45 0.17 -45.09
C PRO A 590 -4.78 1.61 -45.54
N PRO A 591 -4.98 1.86 -46.85
CA PRO A 591 -5.39 3.18 -47.31
C PRO A 591 -6.70 3.60 -46.64
N ARG A 592 -6.81 4.88 -46.25
CA ARG A 592 -8.02 5.43 -45.65
C ARG A 592 -9.20 5.24 -46.61
N ASP A 593 -10.22 4.51 -46.18
CA ASP A 593 -11.52 4.58 -46.83
C ASP A 593 -12.04 6.01 -46.68
N GLY A 594 -12.10 6.76 -47.78
CA GLY A 594 -12.48 8.19 -47.83
C GLY A 594 -13.92 8.50 -47.42
N THR A 595 -14.55 7.67 -46.60
CA THR A 595 -15.86 7.93 -46.00
C THR A 595 -15.71 8.89 -44.82
N GLU A 596 -16.23 10.12 -44.94
CA GLU A 596 -16.27 11.17 -43.90
C GLU A 596 -17.13 10.84 -42.65
N ARG A 597 -17.46 9.56 -42.41
CA ARG A 597 -18.31 9.17 -41.27
C ARG A 597 -17.51 9.14 -39.98
N ALA A 598 -17.79 10.10 -39.10
CA ALA A 598 -17.26 10.15 -37.74
C ALA A 598 -17.83 9.01 -36.87
N ALA A 599 -16.98 8.15 -36.34
CA ALA A 599 -17.35 7.15 -35.34
C ALA A 599 -17.61 7.82 -33.98
N VAL A 600 -16.73 8.74 -33.58
CA VAL A 600 -16.82 9.53 -32.35
C VAL A 600 -16.43 10.97 -32.65
N ARG A 601 -17.21 11.93 -32.14
CA ARG A 601 -16.90 13.36 -32.21
C ARG A 601 -17.00 13.99 -30.83
N LEU A 602 -15.99 14.78 -30.49
CA LEU A 602 -15.91 15.59 -29.28
C LEU A 602 -16.01 17.06 -29.68
N ASP A 603 -16.93 17.78 -29.06
CA ASP A 603 -17.15 19.21 -29.26
C ASP A 603 -16.94 19.95 -27.92
N ALA A 604 -15.91 20.80 -27.86
CA ALA A 604 -15.51 21.63 -26.72
C ALA A 604 -15.48 20.88 -25.38
N VAL A 605 -14.84 19.70 -25.35
CA VAL A 605 -14.87 18.83 -24.17
C VAL A 605 -13.91 19.30 -23.08
N ASP A 606 -14.47 19.61 -21.91
CA ASP A 606 -13.71 19.81 -20.67
C ASP A 606 -13.97 18.66 -19.70
N HIS A 607 -12.95 18.34 -18.91
CA HIS A 607 -13.12 17.41 -17.79
C HIS A 607 -12.22 17.75 -16.62
N ALA A 608 -12.78 17.71 -15.41
CA ALA A 608 -12.06 18.00 -14.18
C ALA A 608 -12.31 16.96 -13.07
N TYR A 609 -11.24 16.55 -12.39
CA TYR A 609 -11.29 15.66 -11.23
C TYR A 609 -11.03 16.45 -9.96
N SER A 610 -12.02 16.52 -9.06
CA SER A 610 -11.86 17.11 -7.71
C SER A 610 -11.23 18.51 -7.70
N GLY A 611 -11.48 19.31 -8.74
CA GLY A 611 -10.94 20.67 -8.90
C GLY A 611 -9.72 20.80 -9.84
N VAL A 612 -9.12 19.68 -10.28
CA VAL A 612 -8.02 19.68 -11.26
C VAL A 612 -8.58 19.43 -12.65
N THR A 613 -8.39 20.36 -13.57
CA THR A 613 -8.81 20.20 -14.97
C THR A 613 -7.81 19.31 -15.70
N ALA A 614 -8.32 18.24 -16.32
CA ALA A 614 -7.53 17.25 -17.04
C ALA A 614 -7.63 17.41 -18.56
N LEU A 615 -8.71 18.02 -19.06
CA LEU A 615 -8.90 18.35 -20.48
C LEU A 615 -9.55 19.74 -20.59
N HIS A 616 -9.10 20.52 -21.58
CA HIS A 616 -9.51 21.89 -21.84
C HIS A 616 -10.01 22.03 -23.28
N GLY A 617 -11.32 22.23 -23.46
CA GLY A 617 -11.94 22.58 -24.74
C GLY A 617 -11.55 21.66 -25.90
N VAL A 618 -11.51 20.35 -25.69
CA VAL A 618 -11.02 19.41 -26.70
C VAL A 618 -12.05 19.22 -27.81
N ASP A 619 -11.67 19.63 -29.03
CA ASP A 619 -12.36 19.34 -30.29
C ASP A 619 -11.61 18.24 -31.05
N LEU A 620 -12.25 17.09 -31.28
CA LEU A 620 -11.63 15.95 -31.93
C LEU A 620 -12.66 15.07 -32.65
N THR A 621 -12.34 14.63 -33.87
CA THR A 621 -13.17 13.70 -34.65
C THR A 621 -12.37 12.44 -34.98
N ILE A 622 -12.93 11.27 -34.65
CA ILE A 622 -12.37 9.96 -34.99
C ILE A 622 -13.19 9.37 -36.13
N GLY A 623 -12.58 9.21 -37.31
CA GLY A 623 -13.21 8.58 -38.48
C GLY A 623 -13.24 7.05 -38.38
N ARG A 624 -14.24 6.40 -39.01
CA ARG A 624 -14.29 4.94 -39.11
C ARG A 624 -13.09 4.36 -39.86
N GLY A 625 -12.59 3.21 -39.41
CA GLY A 625 -11.48 2.48 -40.04
C GLY A 625 -10.12 3.19 -39.92
N SER A 626 -10.07 4.33 -39.22
CA SER A 626 -8.84 5.07 -39.02
C SER A 626 -8.06 4.55 -37.80
N VAL A 627 -6.74 4.66 -37.89
CA VAL A 627 -5.83 4.50 -36.75
C VAL A 627 -5.34 5.89 -36.36
N VAL A 628 -5.74 6.37 -35.20
CA VAL A 628 -5.42 7.72 -34.69
C VAL A 628 -4.51 7.59 -33.48
N GLY A 629 -3.36 8.26 -33.51
CA GLY A 629 -2.42 8.33 -32.39
C GLY A 629 -2.66 9.59 -31.57
N VAL A 630 -2.98 9.46 -30.28
CA VAL A 630 -2.98 10.58 -29.33
C VAL A 630 -1.68 10.54 -28.55
N VAL A 631 -0.80 11.49 -28.81
CA VAL A 631 0.54 11.56 -28.25
C VAL A 631 0.62 12.67 -27.21
N GLY A 632 1.30 12.42 -26.10
CA GLY A 632 1.57 13.47 -25.12
C GLY A 632 2.38 12.94 -23.94
N ALA A 633 2.97 13.85 -23.17
CA ALA A 633 3.66 13.49 -21.94
C ALA A 633 2.71 12.84 -20.91
N ASN A 634 3.27 12.25 -19.87
CA ASN A 634 2.47 11.73 -18.76
C ASN A 634 1.78 12.91 -18.05
N GLY A 635 0.50 12.75 -17.73
CA GLY A 635 -0.32 13.83 -17.18
C GLY A 635 -0.94 14.77 -18.21
N ALA A 636 -0.61 14.66 -19.51
CA ALA A 636 -1.17 15.53 -20.56
C ALA A 636 -2.69 15.37 -20.78
N GLY A 637 -3.35 14.39 -20.15
CA GLY A 637 -4.79 14.13 -20.29
C GLY A 637 -5.15 12.92 -21.16
N LYS A 638 -4.17 12.18 -21.70
CA LYS A 638 -4.37 11.04 -22.63
C LYS A 638 -5.39 10.00 -22.13
N SER A 639 -5.18 9.43 -20.94
CA SER A 639 -6.08 8.41 -20.38
C SER A 639 -7.47 8.97 -20.05
N THR A 640 -7.57 10.27 -19.69
CA THR A 640 -8.86 10.95 -19.51
C THR A 640 -9.59 11.03 -20.85
N LEU A 641 -8.90 11.48 -21.90
CA LEU A 641 -9.44 11.54 -23.26
C LEU A 641 -9.85 10.16 -23.76
N GLY A 642 -9.02 9.13 -23.54
CA GLY A 642 -9.33 7.74 -23.86
C GLY A 642 -10.60 7.23 -23.19
N ARG A 643 -10.80 7.53 -21.89
CA ARG A 643 -12.02 7.14 -21.17
C ARG A 643 -13.26 7.89 -21.63
N ILE A 644 -13.12 9.14 -22.06
CA ILE A 644 -14.20 9.90 -22.69
C ILE A 644 -14.51 9.31 -24.05
N LEU A 645 -13.52 9.10 -24.93
CA LEU A 645 -13.69 8.45 -26.23
C LEU A 645 -14.35 7.07 -26.09
N HIS A 646 -14.01 6.30 -25.07
CA HIS A 646 -14.65 5.03 -24.73
C HIS A 646 -16.09 5.18 -24.21
N GLY A 647 -16.44 6.31 -23.58
CA GLY A 647 -17.76 6.55 -22.98
C GLY A 647 -17.90 6.07 -21.53
N SER A 648 -16.83 5.53 -20.93
CA SER A 648 -16.80 5.20 -19.49
C SER A 648 -16.74 6.43 -18.58
N LEU A 649 -16.35 7.58 -19.12
CA LEU A 649 -16.25 8.83 -18.40
C LEU A 649 -17.08 9.90 -19.13
N PRO A 650 -18.11 10.45 -18.48
CA PRO A 650 -18.84 11.57 -19.06
C PRO A 650 -17.99 12.85 -18.99
N PRO A 651 -18.04 13.72 -20.03
CA PRO A 651 -17.39 15.02 -19.99
C PRO A 651 -18.07 15.93 -18.96
N THR A 652 -17.32 16.84 -18.34
CA THR A 652 -17.87 17.83 -17.40
C THR A 652 -18.55 18.98 -18.15
N HIS A 653 -17.94 19.40 -19.26
CA HIS A 653 -18.50 20.34 -20.22
C HIS A 653 -18.20 19.86 -21.66
N GLY A 654 -18.86 20.44 -22.65
CA GLY A 654 -18.86 19.94 -24.02
C GLY A 654 -19.76 18.72 -24.24
N ARG A 655 -19.61 18.11 -25.42
CA ARG A 655 -20.42 16.96 -25.84
C ARG A 655 -19.56 15.90 -26.51
N ARG A 656 -19.82 14.65 -26.15
CA ARG A 656 -19.40 13.48 -26.94
C ARG A 656 -20.59 12.96 -27.74
N THR A 657 -20.42 12.84 -29.05
CA THR A 657 -21.38 12.20 -29.94
C THR A 657 -20.76 10.94 -30.54
N THR A 658 -21.56 9.90 -30.68
CA THR A 658 -21.14 8.61 -31.26
C THR A 658 -22.17 8.10 -32.22
N GLU A 659 -21.71 7.33 -33.20
CA GLU A 659 -22.61 6.61 -34.09
C GLU A 659 -23.52 5.65 -33.29
N PRO A 660 -24.82 5.57 -33.63
CA PRO A 660 -25.73 4.60 -33.01
C PRO A 660 -25.22 3.16 -33.19
N GLY A 661 -25.14 2.42 -32.08
CA GLY A 661 -24.72 1.01 -32.08
C GLY A 661 -23.21 0.77 -32.11
N LEU A 662 -22.37 1.82 -32.07
CA LEU A 662 -20.92 1.67 -32.00
C LEU A 662 -20.50 0.96 -30.71
N ARG A 663 -19.80 -0.18 -30.85
CA ARG A 663 -19.21 -0.89 -29.72
C ARG A 663 -17.79 -0.40 -29.49
N THR A 664 -17.52 0.05 -28.28
CA THR A 664 -16.21 0.57 -27.89
C THR A 664 -15.56 -0.36 -26.88
N ALA A 665 -14.26 -0.57 -26.98
CA ALA A 665 -13.48 -1.25 -25.95
C ALA A 665 -12.23 -0.45 -25.61
N LEU A 666 -11.87 -0.43 -24.32
CA LEU A 666 -10.67 0.24 -23.80
C LEU A 666 -9.73 -0.79 -23.18
N VAL A 667 -8.48 -0.79 -23.64
CA VAL A 667 -7.36 -1.46 -22.97
C VAL A 667 -6.65 -0.40 -22.13
N PRO A 668 -6.82 -0.40 -20.79
CA PRO A 668 -6.23 0.63 -19.94
C PRO A 668 -4.72 0.41 -19.74
N GLU A 669 -4.05 1.49 -19.30
CA GLU A 669 -2.65 1.46 -18.90
C GLU A 669 -2.39 0.36 -17.84
N GLY A 670 -1.23 -0.29 -17.90
CA GLY A 670 -0.86 -1.32 -16.93
C GLY A 670 -1.57 -2.67 -17.11
N ARG A 671 -2.23 -2.91 -18.27
CA ARG A 671 -2.83 -4.18 -18.73
C ARG A 671 -4.07 -4.63 -17.97
N ALA A 672 -4.16 -4.32 -16.67
CA ALA A 672 -5.27 -4.61 -15.77
C ALA A 672 -5.78 -6.07 -15.82
N LEU A 673 -4.88 -7.05 -15.93
CA LEU A 673 -5.23 -8.48 -15.97
C LEU A 673 -5.50 -9.05 -14.58
N PHE A 674 -6.38 -10.03 -14.50
CA PHE A 674 -6.57 -10.84 -13.30
C PHE A 674 -5.43 -11.87 -13.22
N LYS A 675 -4.34 -11.48 -12.53
CA LYS A 675 -3.07 -12.24 -12.51
C LYS A 675 -3.20 -13.68 -12.00
N THR A 676 -4.17 -13.95 -11.14
CA THR A 676 -4.42 -15.28 -10.56
C THR A 676 -5.29 -16.16 -11.46
N LEU A 677 -6.05 -15.56 -12.39
CA LEU A 677 -6.86 -16.30 -13.35
C LEU A 677 -5.99 -16.77 -14.53
N SER A 678 -6.38 -17.88 -15.12
CA SER A 678 -5.80 -18.38 -16.36
C SER A 678 -6.03 -17.43 -17.53
N LEU A 679 -5.29 -17.62 -18.62
CA LEU A 679 -5.48 -16.86 -19.86
C LEU A 679 -6.92 -17.00 -20.37
N ARG A 680 -7.45 -18.23 -20.39
CA ARG A 680 -8.84 -18.52 -20.76
C ARG A 680 -9.84 -17.78 -19.88
N GLU A 681 -9.70 -17.88 -18.55
CA GLU A 681 -10.62 -17.24 -17.61
C GLU A 681 -10.60 -15.71 -17.75
N ASN A 682 -9.44 -15.10 -18.06
CA ASN A 682 -9.37 -13.67 -18.35
C ASN A 682 -10.23 -13.27 -19.57
N LEU A 683 -10.25 -14.09 -20.63
CA LEU A 683 -11.08 -13.86 -21.81
C LEU A 683 -12.57 -14.11 -21.50
N GLU A 684 -12.88 -15.19 -20.77
CA GLU A 684 -14.25 -15.53 -20.39
C GLU A 684 -14.92 -14.45 -19.55
N VAL A 685 -14.21 -13.86 -18.58
CA VAL A 685 -14.72 -12.75 -17.77
C VAL A 685 -15.16 -11.57 -18.65
N ALA A 686 -14.37 -11.22 -19.67
CA ALA A 686 -14.74 -10.14 -20.59
C ALA A 686 -15.94 -10.52 -21.48
N ALA A 687 -15.99 -11.76 -21.95
CA ALA A 687 -17.13 -12.27 -22.72
C ALA A 687 -18.43 -12.22 -21.92
N TYR A 688 -18.40 -12.65 -20.65
CA TYR A 688 -19.56 -12.60 -19.76
C TYR A 688 -20.01 -11.16 -19.48
N ALA A 689 -19.07 -10.23 -19.32
CA ALA A 689 -19.37 -8.80 -19.16
C ALA A 689 -20.03 -8.22 -20.43
N ALA A 690 -19.66 -8.72 -21.62
CA ALA A 690 -20.30 -8.39 -22.88
C ALA A 690 -21.61 -9.16 -23.14
N GLY A 691 -22.08 -9.99 -22.19
CA GLY A 691 -23.31 -10.77 -22.32
C GLY A 691 -23.19 -12.03 -23.20
N ILE A 692 -21.99 -12.40 -23.63
CA ILE A 692 -21.73 -13.56 -24.50
C ILE A 692 -21.71 -14.84 -23.66
N LYS A 693 -22.53 -15.84 -24.02
CA LYS A 693 -22.70 -17.09 -23.26
C LYS A 693 -22.89 -18.31 -24.18
N GLY A 694 -22.76 -19.51 -23.63
CA GLY A 694 -23.14 -20.74 -24.33
C GLY A 694 -22.33 -21.03 -25.59
N ALA A 695 -23.00 -21.25 -26.72
CA ALA A 695 -22.34 -21.55 -28.00
C ALA A 695 -21.52 -20.36 -28.52
N ASP A 696 -22.03 -19.14 -28.36
CA ASP A 696 -21.39 -17.91 -28.82
C ASP A 696 -20.09 -17.64 -28.06
N LEU A 697 -20.03 -18.00 -26.77
CA LEU A 697 -18.79 -17.93 -25.99
C LEU A 697 -17.71 -18.84 -26.58
N ARG A 698 -18.07 -20.07 -26.97
CA ARG A 698 -17.11 -21.01 -27.55
C ARG A 698 -16.59 -20.52 -28.90
N ALA A 699 -17.48 -19.99 -29.74
CA ALA A 699 -17.10 -19.40 -31.02
C ALA A 699 -16.17 -18.19 -30.82
N ARG A 700 -16.52 -17.26 -29.92
CA ARG A 700 -15.73 -16.06 -29.66
C ARG A 700 -14.36 -16.37 -29.06
N LEU A 701 -14.28 -17.36 -28.16
CA LEU A 701 -13.02 -17.82 -27.61
C LEU A 701 -12.13 -18.45 -28.68
N ALA A 702 -12.69 -19.20 -29.63
CA ALA A 702 -11.92 -19.80 -30.72
C ALA A 702 -11.33 -18.70 -31.64
N GLU A 703 -12.17 -17.76 -32.08
CA GLU A 703 -11.75 -16.62 -32.90
C GLU A 703 -10.66 -15.77 -32.22
N THR A 704 -10.88 -15.41 -30.94
CA THR A 704 -9.90 -14.62 -30.19
C THR A 704 -8.61 -15.41 -29.93
N ALA A 705 -8.69 -16.74 -29.77
CA ALA A 705 -7.52 -17.58 -29.63
C ALA A 705 -6.69 -17.69 -30.92
N GLU A 706 -7.31 -17.58 -32.10
CA GLU A 706 -6.59 -17.50 -33.38
C GLU A 706 -5.82 -16.18 -33.53
N TRP A 707 -6.36 -15.09 -32.98
CA TRP A 707 -5.65 -13.82 -32.90
C TRP A 707 -4.46 -13.88 -31.92
N LEU A 708 -4.42 -14.81 -30.95
CA LEU A 708 -3.28 -14.94 -30.04
C LEU A 708 -2.05 -15.59 -30.73
N PRO A 709 -0.81 -15.22 -30.36
CA PRO A 709 0.38 -15.93 -30.82
C PRO A 709 0.37 -17.39 -30.36
N PRO A 710 0.98 -18.32 -31.14
CA PRO A 710 0.95 -19.76 -30.83
C PRO A 710 1.36 -20.09 -29.39
N ARG A 711 2.41 -19.42 -28.89
CA ARG A 711 2.92 -19.56 -27.52
C ARG A 711 1.90 -19.26 -26.42
N LEU A 712 0.92 -18.37 -26.66
CA LEU A 712 -0.16 -18.09 -25.71
C LEU A 712 -1.36 -19.00 -25.93
N ARG A 713 -1.69 -19.27 -27.19
CA ARG A 713 -2.78 -20.18 -27.58
C ARG A 713 -2.59 -21.59 -27.03
N GLU A 714 -1.36 -22.09 -26.98
CA GLU A 714 -1.02 -23.41 -26.41
C GLU A 714 -1.01 -23.42 -24.87
N ARG A 715 -1.05 -22.25 -24.22
CA ARG A 715 -0.86 -22.06 -22.77
C ARG A 715 -2.10 -21.50 -22.07
N MET A 716 -3.29 -21.70 -22.65
CA MET A 716 -4.54 -21.08 -22.17
C MET A 716 -4.92 -21.41 -20.71
N GLY A 717 -4.41 -22.49 -20.14
CA GLY A 717 -4.68 -22.90 -18.74
C GLY A 717 -3.72 -22.33 -17.69
N ILE A 718 -2.71 -21.55 -18.07
CA ILE A 718 -1.70 -21.03 -17.12
C ILE A 718 -2.15 -19.68 -16.53
N PRO A 719 -1.85 -19.35 -15.26
CA PRO A 719 -2.15 -18.04 -14.68
C PRO A 719 -1.48 -16.88 -15.42
N ALA A 720 -2.23 -15.80 -15.66
CA ALA A 720 -1.75 -14.62 -16.39
C ALA A 720 -0.54 -13.94 -15.71
N GLY A 721 -0.40 -14.06 -14.39
CA GLY A 721 0.73 -13.51 -13.64
C GLY A 721 2.09 -14.15 -13.97
N GLY A 722 2.10 -15.33 -14.59
CA GLY A 722 3.32 -16.02 -15.03
C GLY A 722 3.79 -15.66 -16.45
N LEU A 723 3.07 -14.78 -17.14
CA LEU A 723 3.43 -14.32 -18.49
C LEU A 723 4.48 -13.19 -18.43
N SER A 724 5.29 -13.08 -19.50
CA SER A 724 6.12 -11.90 -19.72
C SER A 724 5.28 -10.64 -19.92
N GLY A 725 5.85 -9.45 -19.72
CA GLY A 725 5.08 -8.20 -19.86
C GLY A 725 4.44 -8.00 -21.24
N GLY A 726 5.13 -8.47 -22.28
CA GLY A 726 4.63 -8.48 -23.65
C GLY A 726 3.43 -9.38 -23.87
N GLU A 727 3.57 -10.62 -23.42
CA GLU A 727 2.49 -11.61 -23.49
C GLU A 727 1.26 -11.16 -22.70
N GLN A 728 1.46 -10.49 -21.56
CA GLN A 728 0.37 -9.88 -20.80
C GLN A 728 -0.31 -8.76 -21.58
N GLN A 729 0.43 -7.93 -22.32
CA GLN A 729 -0.16 -6.88 -23.14
C GLN A 729 -1.02 -7.47 -24.27
N VAL A 730 -0.50 -8.46 -24.98
CA VAL A 730 -1.23 -9.16 -26.04
C VAL A 730 -2.51 -9.79 -25.48
N LEU A 731 -2.45 -10.43 -24.31
CA LEU A 731 -3.64 -10.96 -23.64
C LEU A 731 -4.64 -9.87 -23.24
N ALA A 732 -4.17 -8.71 -22.78
CA ALA A 732 -5.04 -7.60 -22.41
C ALA A 732 -5.82 -7.03 -23.62
N ILE A 733 -5.16 -6.94 -24.78
CA ILE A 733 -5.80 -6.57 -26.04
C ILE A 733 -6.80 -7.65 -26.47
N ALA A 734 -6.40 -8.93 -26.47
CA ALA A 734 -7.31 -10.05 -26.77
C ALA A 734 -8.56 -10.06 -25.88
N ARG A 735 -8.41 -9.73 -24.59
CA ARG A 735 -9.53 -9.60 -23.67
C ARG A 735 -10.50 -8.49 -24.08
N ALA A 736 -10.01 -7.34 -24.53
CA ALA A 736 -10.86 -6.27 -25.04
C ALA A 736 -11.58 -6.69 -26.33
N LEU A 737 -10.90 -7.46 -27.20
CA LEU A 737 -11.50 -8.00 -28.42
C LEU A 737 -12.65 -8.97 -28.14
N MET A 738 -12.76 -9.60 -26.97
CA MET A 738 -13.90 -10.46 -26.64
C MET A 738 -15.26 -9.75 -26.81
N ALA A 739 -15.31 -8.43 -26.61
CA ALA A 739 -16.53 -7.62 -26.77
C ALA A 739 -16.91 -7.32 -28.24
N SER A 740 -16.12 -7.76 -29.22
CA SER A 740 -16.29 -7.45 -30.65
C SER A 740 -16.43 -5.94 -30.89
N PRO A 741 -15.46 -5.10 -30.44
CA PRO A 741 -15.56 -3.66 -30.62
C PRO A 741 -15.55 -3.28 -32.11
N ASP A 742 -16.09 -2.10 -32.42
CA ASP A 742 -15.93 -1.40 -33.70
C ASP A 742 -14.87 -0.28 -33.58
N LEU A 743 -14.66 0.20 -32.34
CA LEU A 743 -13.60 1.13 -31.95
C LEU A 743 -12.81 0.55 -30.76
N LEU A 744 -11.52 0.30 -30.98
CA LEU A 744 -10.58 -0.16 -29.96
C LEU A 744 -9.67 1.00 -29.53
N ILE A 745 -9.67 1.31 -28.23
CA ILE A 745 -8.78 2.31 -27.65
C ILE A 745 -7.73 1.57 -26.83
N VAL A 746 -6.45 1.80 -27.13
CA VAL A 746 -5.33 1.12 -26.47
C VAL A 746 -4.45 2.16 -25.79
N ASP A 747 -4.42 2.12 -24.46
CA ASP A 747 -3.64 3.04 -23.64
C ASP A 747 -2.23 2.48 -23.39
N GLU A 748 -1.22 3.18 -23.92
CA GLU A 748 0.20 2.85 -23.89
C GLU A 748 0.53 1.39 -24.27
N PRO A 749 0.25 0.96 -25.52
CA PRO A 749 0.39 -0.44 -25.95
C PRO A 749 1.81 -0.99 -25.79
N ALA A 750 2.83 -0.13 -25.84
CA ALA A 750 4.23 -0.54 -25.83
C ALA A 750 4.92 -0.40 -24.46
N LEU A 751 4.19 -0.03 -23.40
CA LEU A 751 4.78 0.32 -22.11
C LEU A 751 5.55 -0.84 -21.48
N GLY A 752 6.85 -0.62 -21.23
CA GLY A 752 7.73 -1.56 -20.55
C GLY A 752 7.97 -2.88 -21.29
N LEU A 753 7.86 -2.87 -22.62
CA LEU A 753 8.09 -4.03 -23.49
C LEU A 753 9.49 -3.99 -24.13
N SER A 754 10.04 -5.16 -24.46
CA SER A 754 11.26 -5.27 -25.27
C SER A 754 10.99 -4.85 -26.73
N PRO A 755 11.97 -4.30 -27.48
CA PRO A 755 11.77 -3.86 -28.87
C PRO A 755 11.05 -4.88 -29.76
N ALA A 756 11.52 -6.13 -29.80
CA ALA A 756 10.88 -7.19 -30.61
C ALA A 756 9.41 -7.46 -30.24
N MET A 757 9.02 -7.19 -28.99
CA MET A 757 7.64 -7.35 -28.54
C MET A 757 6.78 -6.13 -28.88
N VAL A 758 7.38 -4.94 -28.87
CA VAL A 758 6.73 -3.73 -29.36
C VAL A 758 6.32 -3.94 -30.81
N ASP A 759 7.25 -4.37 -31.66
CA ASP A 759 7.00 -4.65 -33.07
C ASP A 759 5.87 -5.68 -33.27
N GLU A 760 5.87 -6.76 -32.47
CA GLU A 760 4.82 -7.78 -32.53
C GLU A 760 3.44 -7.24 -32.12
N VAL A 761 3.36 -6.39 -31.09
CA VAL A 761 2.10 -5.77 -30.64
C VAL A 761 1.55 -4.84 -31.72
N TYR A 762 2.39 -3.96 -32.27
CA TYR A 762 1.97 -3.03 -33.33
C TYR A 762 1.59 -3.75 -34.62
N ALA A 763 2.33 -4.79 -35.04
CA ALA A 763 1.94 -5.59 -36.21
C ALA A 763 0.57 -6.28 -36.02
N ARG A 764 0.24 -6.69 -34.79
CA ARG A 764 -1.10 -7.25 -34.47
C ARG A 764 -2.19 -6.19 -34.48
N ILE A 765 -1.91 -4.99 -33.98
CA ILE A 765 -2.83 -3.86 -34.05
C ILE A 765 -3.06 -3.45 -35.51
N GLY A 766 -2.00 -3.38 -36.31
CA GLY A 766 -2.08 -3.08 -37.75
C GLY A 766 -2.97 -4.08 -38.50
N ARG A 767 -2.93 -5.38 -38.15
CA ARG A 767 -3.87 -6.37 -38.70
C ARG A 767 -5.32 -6.09 -38.37
N LEU A 768 -5.62 -5.65 -37.15
CA LEU A 768 -7.00 -5.26 -36.79
C LEU A 768 -7.47 -4.08 -37.64
N ALA A 769 -6.59 -3.10 -37.90
CA ALA A 769 -6.89 -1.98 -38.77
C ALA A 769 -7.16 -2.45 -40.22
N HIS A 770 -6.38 -3.39 -40.75
CA HIS A 770 -6.62 -4.01 -42.06
C HIS A 770 -7.96 -4.78 -42.14
N GLU A 771 -8.43 -5.32 -41.01
CA GLU A 771 -9.74 -5.95 -40.88
C GLU A 771 -10.90 -4.92 -40.74
N GLY A 772 -10.60 -3.62 -40.81
CA GLY A 772 -11.58 -2.53 -40.78
C GLY A 772 -11.90 -2.00 -39.37
N MET A 773 -11.16 -2.41 -38.34
CA MET A 773 -11.32 -1.91 -36.97
C MET A 773 -10.87 -0.44 -36.88
N THR A 774 -11.64 0.41 -36.21
CA THR A 774 -11.17 1.75 -35.84
C THR A 774 -10.29 1.64 -34.60
N VAL A 775 -9.09 2.23 -34.61
CA VAL A 775 -8.15 2.13 -33.49
C VAL A 775 -7.69 3.50 -33.03
N VAL A 776 -7.69 3.73 -31.72
CA VAL A 776 -7.07 4.91 -31.11
C VAL A 776 -5.93 4.44 -30.22
N LEU A 777 -4.71 4.89 -30.52
CA LEU A 777 -3.51 4.57 -29.76
C LEU A 777 -3.14 5.76 -28.90
N LEU A 778 -3.18 5.60 -27.58
CA LEU A 778 -2.69 6.62 -26.65
C LEU A 778 -1.22 6.33 -26.41
N GLU A 779 -0.36 7.19 -26.93
CA GLU A 779 1.09 6.97 -26.98
C GLU A 779 1.87 8.06 -26.24
N GLN A 780 3.06 7.69 -25.78
CA GLN A 780 4.05 8.65 -25.29
C GLN A 780 5.09 8.97 -26.36
N SER A 781 5.38 8.02 -27.26
CA SER A 781 6.38 8.20 -28.31
C SER A 781 5.75 8.79 -29.56
N LEU A 782 6.15 10.02 -29.90
CA LEU A 782 5.74 10.68 -31.14
C LEU A 782 6.20 9.90 -32.38
N GLY A 783 7.44 9.41 -32.40
CA GLY A 783 7.98 8.67 -33.54
C GLY A 783 7.22 7.37 -33.83
N ARG A 784 6.77 6.65 -32.79
CA ARG A 784 5.95 5.43 -32.96
C ARG A 784 4.55 5.75 -33.43
N ALA A 785 3.92 6.78 -32.88
CA ALA A 785 2.62 7.22 -33.37
C ALA A 785 2.70 7.65 -34.83
N ALA A 786 3.78 8.36 -35.21
CA ALA A 786 4.03 8.76 -36.59
C ALA A 786 4.22 7.57 -37.55
N SER A 787 4.83 6.47 -37.10
CA SER A 787 5.04 5.29 -37.95
C SER A 787 3.85 4.32 -37.98
N ALA A 788 2.93 4.38 -37.01
CA ALA A 788 1.85 3.40 -36.84
C ALA A 788 0.43 3.98 -36.96
N CYS A 789 0.27 5.29 -37.20
CA CYS A 789 -1.05 5.93 -37.29
C CYS A 789 -1.23 6.69 -38.62
N HIS A 790 -2.48 6.81 -39.05
CA HIS A 790 -2.85 7.64 -40.19
C HIS A 790 -2.84 9.13 -39.84
N GLU A 791 -3.13 9.43 -38.57
CA GLU A 791 -3.25 10.78 -38.04
C GLU A 791 -2.76 10.79 -36.60
N VAL A 792 -2.06 11.86 -36.24
CA VAL A 792 -1.49 12.04 -34.91
C VAL A 792 -2.01 13.34 -34.32
N VAL A 793 -2.42 13.27 -33.06
CA VAL A 793 -2.92 14.36 -32.23
C VAL A 793 -1.93 14.53 -31.09
N VAL A 794 -1.28 15.69 -31.00
CA VAL A 794 -0.40 16.02 -29.88
C VAL A 794 -1.21 16.74 -28.81
N LEU A 795 -1.25 16.15 -27.63
CA LEU A 795 -1.94 16.65 -26.45
C LEU A 795 -0.91 17.27 -25.49
N HIS A 796 -1.10 18.52 -25.13
CA HIS A 796 -0.25 19.26 -24.21
C HIS A 796 -1.11 19.94 -23.14
N GLU A 797 -0.82 19.71 -21.87
CA GLU A 797 -1.59 20.22 -20.72
C GLU A 797 -3.13 20.14 -20.86
N GLY A 798 -3.64 19.02 -21.39
CA GLY A 798 -5.08 18.78 -21.53
C GLY A 798 -5.73 19.43 -22.76
N ALA A 799 -4.99 20.17 -23.58
CA ALA A 799 -5.47 20.76 -24.83
C ALA A 799 -4.83 20.08 -26.05
N VAL A 800 -5.55 20.07 -27.17
CA VAL A 800 -4.99 19.62 -28.46
C VAL A 800 -4.07 20.72 -28.99
N ALA A 801 -2.77 20.47 -29.02
CA ALA A 801 -1.77 21.43 -29.46
C ALA A 801 -1.62 21.43 -30.99
N VAL A 802 -1.56 20.24 -31.60
CA VAL A 802 -1.52 20.08 -33.06
C VAL A 802 -2.11 18.73 -33.47
N CYS A 803 -2.72 18.67 -34.66
CA CYS A 803 -3.26 17.46 -35.26
C CYS A 803 -2.93 17.44 -36.76
N GLY A 804 -2.56 16.27 -37.29
CA GLY A 804 -2.21 16.14 -38.70
C GLY A 804 -1.72 14.75 -39.10
N GLU A 805 -1.37 14.60 -40.38
CA GLU A 805 -0.90 13.34 -40.95
C GLU A 805 0.63 13.23 -40.81
N PRO A 806 1.18 12.10 -40.33
CA PRO A 806 2.62 11.93 -40.14
C PRO A 806 3.47 12.05 -41.41
N GLY A 807 2.86 11.87 -42.59
CA GLY A 807 3.53 12.02 -43.88
C GLY A 807 3.85 13.47 -44.27
N ASP A 808 3.30 14.46 -43.56
CA ASP A 808 3.57 15.88 -43.78
C ASP A 808 4.81 16.35 -42.97
N PRO A 809 5.94 16.74 -43.62
CA PRO A 809 7.14 17.20 -42.94
C PRO A 809 6.94 18.45 -42.07
N GLU A 810 6.02 19.33 -42.45
CA GLU A 810 5.70 20.54 -41.66
C GLU A 810 4.94 20.17 -40.38
N PHE A 811 4.07 19.15 -40.44
CA PHE A 811 3.41 18.59 -39.26
C PHE A 811 4.41 17.96 -38.29
N VAL A 812 5.34 17.13 -38.76
CA VAL A 812 6.32 16.46 -37.88
C VAL A 812 7.14 17.47 -37.08
N THR A 813 7.58 18.55 -37.71
CA THR A 813 8.34 19.63 -37.05
C THR A 813 7.50 20.35 -35.99
N ARG A 814 6.24 20.67 -36.29
CA ARG A 814 5.32 21.30 -35.33
C ARG A 814 4.95 20.36 -34.18
N ALA A 815 4.78 19.07 -34.47
CA ALA A 815 4.44 18.05 -33.49
C ALA A 815 5.58 17.81 -32.49
N GLU A 816 6.83 17.78 -32.95
CA GLU A 816 7.99 17.67 -32.06
C GLU A 816 8.09 18.88 -31.13
N ARG A 817 7.93 20.09 -31.65
CA ARG A 817 7.91 21.32 -30.84
C ARG A 817 6.76 21.31 -29.84
N ALA A 818 5.53 21.06 -30.30
CA ALA A 818 4.34 21.04 -29.43
C ALA A 818 4.44 20.00 -28.31
N TYR A 819 5.15 18.88 -28.55
CA TYR A 819 5.38 17.85 -27.55
C TYR A 819 6.31 18.30 -26.41
N PHE A 820 7.33 19.11 -26.69
CA PHE A 820 8.30 19.60 -25.69
C PHE A 820 7.98 21.00 -25.14
N ASP A 821 7.60 21.93 -26.02
CA ASP A 821 7.54 23.37 -25.75
C ASP A 821 6.10 23.92 -25.67
N GLY A 822 5.07 23.10 -25.95
CA GLY A 822 3.66 23.53 -25.98
C GLY A 822 3.22 24.15 -27.32
N PRO A 823 1.94 24.54 -27.48
CA PRO A 823 1.44 25.10 -28.74
C PRO A 823 2.14 26.40 -29.13
N ASP A 824 2.33 26.64 -30.44
CA ASP A 824 2.84 27.91 -30.96
C ASP A 824 1.89 29.04 -30.54
N ASP A 825 2.33 29.92 -29.64
CA ASP A 825 1.80 31.27 -29.58
C ASP A 825 2.09 31.91 -30.95
N VAL A 826 1.10 31.94 -31.83
CA VAL A 826 1.11 32.86 -32.97
C VAL A 826 1.35 34.25 -32.37
N PRO A 827 2.42 34.98 -32.74
CA PRO A 827 2.63 36.31 -32.22
C PRO A 827 1.38 37.15 -32.49
N ALA A 828 0.88 37.84 -31.48
CA ALA A 828 -0.24 38.77 -31.55
C ALA A 828 0.09 40.01 -32.41
N ALA A 829 0.39 39.80 -33.69
CA ALA A 829 0.88 40.80 -34.62
C ALA A 829 0.25 40.65 -36.02
N VAL A 830 -1.07 40.41 -36.12
CA VAL A 830 -1.91 40.86 -37.26
C VAL A 830 -3.33 41.14 -36.74
N ALA A 831 -3.45 42.11 -35.83
CA ALA A 831 -4.72 42.73 -35.48
C ALA A 831 -4.48 44.20 -35.13
N GLN A 832 -3.80 44.91 -36.02
CA GLN A 832 -3.77 46.39 -36.10
C GLN A 832 -2.99 46.83 -37.35
N SER A 833 -3.65 46.72 -38.51
CA SER A 833 -3.59 47.68 -39.63
C SER A 833 -4.66 47.33 -40.65
#